data_AF-A0A8J8AIK4-F1
#
_entry.id   AF-A0A8J8AIK4-F1
#
_cell.length_a   1.000
_cell.length_b   1.000
_cell.length_c   1.000
_cell.angle_alpha   90.00
_cell.angle_beta   90.00
_cell.angle_gamma   90.00
#
_symmetry.space_group_name_H-M   'P 1'
#
loop_
_entity.id
_entity.type
_entity.pdbx_description
1 polymer ?
#
loop_
_entity_poly.entity_id
_entity_poly.type
_entity_poly.pdbx_seq_one_letter_code
_entity_poly.pdbx_strand_id
1 'polypeptide(L)'
;MRKALALIVIVLILAPVVSAGTIDGSVRFLRDSALGTSRTQELSLSIMAITSAADDLLWSVRPDLSNLVYRLIGYQNPDGGWGYFFNEPSNVIDTAYAVIALQRALPMMGEIQKDAARESIGRGVSYILSAKGNGGWGYVPETPSSCYPTLMALWALGETGHTYDEGTVLNALQNLDDLPCEIPEYEALGLKIMAYHSLGYPVNESIIEKVKDILFEGNVTVGERALLTYALVLTRPFDFDTYRLLTKLESHSQVETQDVAYWPGAWIGGATRGITAATAFALMALSTTYERAPHREFENPYYMPCDDLTMLQNPDGGWGVVFGAPSNEKATYYAVSAMSTCYPTAANIEKALNWTEKAFEVETEKIRTRGGMTYEYFYALETLLRYGLLSEDERKEAINLIKGSQLRGGLWGHSFLGPQPYDTALAVKALLDLGVPPNDPTIQKAKEWLLEVSSGGWGLYLGGYVRKLMFPDTLTTITVLEALDGIASPDELKPHIQWLLSQREDDGWSYSRGTPYRSLELTVRATDILAEYGYNYTNETLALVMRYRDEGVIQENTVDTSVAVLYLSRFQYVPSVTLYDVRYTLDTESFEIVNLTLSNESIAKITATLSNYFSGNFIEGASAQIGEDNYIVFAGFEDYPLTQYNPYLTFRVTNETVTVGNITVPRRDAIVVIPGKTPNGVVLFVLSDPGHQDIIEQMFTTGFIRYIRGHAMVLLVESNRIRLITVG
;
A
#
# COMPACT_ATOMS: atom_id res chain seq x y z
N MET A 1 37.24 -22.80 -8.31
CA MET A 1 35.89 -22.18 -8.29
C MET A 1 35.05 -22.48 -9.55
N ARG A 2 35.61 -22.57 -10.77
CA ARG A 2 34.85 -22.85 -12.02
C ARG A 2 34.16 -24.23 -12.17
N LYS A 3 34.44 -25.24 -11.32
CA LYS A 3 33.91 -26.62 -11.50
C LYS A 3 32.76 -27.01 -10.57
N ALA A 4 32.49 -26.25 -9.51
CA ALA A 4 31.36 -26.52 -8.61
C ALA A 4 30.06 -25.83 -9.06
N LEU A 5 30.16 -24.61 -9.63
CA LEU A 5 29.02 -23.94 -10.27
C LEU A 5 28.50 -24.71 -11.50
N ALA A 6 29.37 -25.42 -12.22
CA ALA A 6 28.99 -26.15 -13.44
C ALA A 6 27.96 -27.27 -13.19
N LEU A 7 27.89 -27.84 -11.98
CA LEU A 7 26.92 -28.91 -11.66
C LEU A 7 25.53 -28.38 -11.31
N ILE A 8 25.44 -27.14 -10.81
CA ILE A 8 24.16 -26.42 -10.65
C ILE A 8 23.69 -25.90 -12.03
N VAL A 9 24.63 -25.51 -12.90
CA VAL A 9 24.35 -24.87 -14.21
C VAL A 9 23.89 -25.84 -15.32
N ILE A 10 24.35 -27.09 -15.36
CA ILE A 10 24.01 -28.00 -16.49
C ILE A 10 22.58 -28.57 -16.40
N VAL A 11 21.93 -28.55 -15.23
CA VAL A 11 20.55 -29.06 -15.07
C VAL A 11 19.49 -27.96 -15.20
N LEU A 12 19.86 -26.68 -15.05
CA LEU A 12 18.93 -25.53 -15.14
C LEU A 12 18.69 -25.02 -16.57
N ILE A 13 19.53 -25.37 -17.54
CA ILE A 13 19.45 -24.86 -18.93
C ILE A 13 18.33 -25.53 -19.76
N LEU A 14 17.65 -26.56 -19.24
CA LEU A 14 16.64 -27.33 -19.99
C LEU A 14 15.24 -27.36 -19.34
N ALA A 15 14.97 -26.52 -18.35
CA ALA A 15 13.68 -26.52 -17.69
C ALA A 15 12.67 -25.58 -18.39
N PRO A 16 11.54 -26.08 -18.90
CA PRO A 16 10.49 -25.21 -19.43
C PRO A 16 9.88 -24.35 -18.32
N VAL A 17 9.64 -23.11 -18.73
CA VAL A 17 9.10 -21.92 -18.09
C VAL A 17 7.67 -22.12 -17.61
N VAL A 18 7.27 -21.52 -16.47
CA VAL A 18 5.83 -21.32 -16.21
C VAL A 18 5.28 -20.34 -17.20
N SER A 19 4.71 -20.75 -18.31
CA SER A 19 4.05 -19.76 -19.17
C SER A 19 2.82 -19.25 -18.42
N ALA A 20 2.54 -17.95 -18.43
CA ALA A 20 1.22 -17.45 -18.00
C ALA A 20 0.08 -18.19 -18.71
N GLY A 21 0.34 -18.74 -19.90
CA GLY A 21 -0.54 -19.64 -20.64
C GLY A 21 -0.80 -21.01 -19.98
N THR A 22 0.07 -21.52 -19.10
CA THR A 22 -0.14 -22.80 -18.41
C THR A 22 -1.26 -22.67 -17.37
N ILE A 23 -1.19 -21.65 -16.50
CA ILE A 23 -2.22 -21.39 -15.48
C ILE A 23 -3.57 -21.07 -16.15
N ASP A 24 -3.55 -20.12 -17.07
CA ASP A 24 -4.72 -19.69 -17.83
C ASP A 24 -5.37 -20.85 -18.60
N GLY A 25 -4.55 -21.65 -19.29
CA GLY A 25 -5.03 -22.83 -20.02
C GLY A 25 -5.55 -23.95 -19.13
N SER A 26 -5.00 -24.12 -17.93
CA SER A 26 -5.53 -25.07 -16.94
C SER A 26 -6.84 -24.63 -16.32
N VAL A 27 -7.02 -23.33 -16.09
CA VAL A 27 -8.29 -22.79 -15.62
C VAL A 27 -9.39 -23.00 -16.67
N ARG A 28 -9.10 -22.74 -17.95
CA ARG A 28 -10.04 -23.05 -19.05
C ARG A 28 -10.36 -24.53 -19.12
N PHE A 29 -9.33 -25.39 -19.09
CA PHE A 29 -9.50 -26.84 -19.09
C PHE A 29 -10.42 -27.32 -17.96
N LEU A 30 -10.16 -26.87 -16.73
CA LEU A 30 -10.92 -27.28 -15.54
C LEU A 30 -12.34 -26.73 -15.53
N ARG A 31 -12.54 -25.50 -16.01
CA ARG A 31 -13.87 -24.91 -16.19
C ARG A 31 -14.69 -25.76 -17.16
N ASP A 32 -14.15 -26.02 -18.35
CA ASP A 32 -14.87 -26.75 -19.40
C ASP A 32 -15.15 -28.21 -18.96
N SER A 33 -14.19 -28.83 -18.27
CA SER A 33 -14.36 -30.15 -17.65
C SER A 33 -15.46 -30.15 -16.58
N ALA A 34 -15.51 -29.12 -15.72
CA ALA A 34 -16.52 -29.00 -14.67
C ALA A 34 -17.91 -28.73 -15.23
N LEU A 35 -18.02 -28.02 -16.37
CA LEU A 35 -19.29 -27.82 -17.06
C LEU A 35 -19.79 -29.13 -17.70
N GLY A 36 -18.89 -30.00 -18.17
CA GLY A 36 -19.24 -31.28 -18.81
C GLY A 36 -19.51 -32.47 -17.87
N THR A 37 -19.05 -32.42 -16.61
CA THR A 37 -19.12 -33.58 -15.69
C THR A 37 -20.37 -33.59 -14.80
N SER A 38 -20.87 -34.78 -14.45
CA SER A 38 -21.89 -34.97 -13.41
C SER A 38 -21.33 -35.51 -12.09
N ARG A 39 -20.00 -35.68 -11.99
CA ARG A 39 -19.32 -36.21 -10.81
C ARG A 39 -19.03 -35.11 -9.81
N THR A 40 -19.40 -35.34 -8.55
CA THR A 40 -19.21 -34.37 -7.46
C THR A 40 -17.72 -34.08 -7.23
N GLN A 41 -16.88 -35.12 -7.21
CA GLN A 41 -15.43 -34.97 -7.03
C GLN A 41 -14.78 -34.07 -8.09
N GLU A 42 -15.06 -34.29 -9.38
CA GLU A 42 -14.45 -33.53 -10.48
C GLU A 42 -14.88 -32.06 -10.45
N LEU A 43 -16.17 -31.79 -10.22
CA LEU A 43 -16.68 -30.43 -10.04
C LEU A 43 -16.01 -29.73 -8.85
N SER A 44 -15.89 -30.42 -7.71
CA SER A 44 -15.29 -29.88 -6.49
C SER A 44 -13.82 -29.56 -6.67
N LEU A 45 -13.04 -30.46 -7.29
CA LEU A 45 -11.61 -30.25 -7.58
C LEU A 45 -11.39 -29.09 -8.54
N SER A 46 -12.22 -28.95 -9.58
CA SER A 46 -12.16 -27.78 -10.46
C SER A 46 -12.46 -26.49 -9.71
N ILE A 47 -13.48 -26.45 -8.84
CA ILE A 47 -13.79 -25.27 -8.02
C ILE A 47 -12.61 -24.91 -7.12
N MET A 48 -12.02 -25.88 -6.41
CA MET A 48 -10.87 -25.65 -5.54
C MET A 48 -9.67 -25.08 -6.30
N ALA A 49 -9.36 -25.65 -7.47
CA ALA A 49 -8.22 -25.26 -8.27
C ALA A 49 -8.40 -23.90 -8.95
N ILE A 50 -9.58 -23.64 -9.54
CA ILE A 50 -9.90 -22.32 -10.14
C ILE A 50 -9.91 -21.24 -9.06
N THR A 51 -10.43 -21.53 -7.87
CA THR A 51 -10.39 -20.60 -6.73
C THR A 51 -8.95 -20.30 -6.32
N SER A 52 -8.09 -21.31 -6.30
CA SER A 52 -6.67 -21.13 -5.93
C SER A 52 -5.92 -20.27 -6.96
N ALA A 53 -6.25 -20.40 -8.25
CA ALA A 53 -5.60 -19.66 -9.34
C ALA A 53 -6.24 -18.29 -9.63
N ALA A 54 -7.28 -17.88 -8.89
CA ALA A 54 -8.08 -16.72 -9.24
C ALA A 54 -7.28 -15.41 -9.32
N ASP A 55 -6.30 -15.27 -8.43
CA ASP A 55 -5.43 -14.08 -8.33
C ASP A 55 -4.25 -14.15 -9.32
N ASP A 56 -4.04 -15.31 -9.97
CA ASP A 56 -2.99 -15.52 -10.99
C ASP A 56 -3.46 -15.15 -12.40
N LEU A 57 -4.74 -14.83 -12.59
CA LEU A 57 -5.36 -14.63 -13.90
C LEU A 57 -5.49 -13.15 -14.25
N LEU A 58 -5.25 -12.84 -15.53
CA LEU A 58 -5.45 -11.50 -16.09
C LEU A 58 -6.93 -11.16 -16.37
N TRP A 59 -7.85 -12.08 -16.07
CA TRP A 59 -9.28 -11.96 -16.31
C TRP A 59 -10.09 -12.53 -15.14
N SER A 60 -11.33 -12.04 -15.00
CA SER A 60 -12.18 -12.43 -13.87
C SER A 60 -12.85 -13.79 -14.09
N VAL A 61 -12.45 -14.78 -13.29
CA VAL A 61 -13.13 -16.10 -13.20
C VAL A 61 -14.42 -16.08 -12.39
N ARG A 62 -14.76 -14.96 -11.74
CA ARG A 62 -15.91 -14.89 -10.83
C ARG A 62 -17.23 -15.37 -11.43
N PRO A 63 -17.60 -15.03 -12.69
CA PRO A 63 -18.84 -15.52 -13.28
C PRO A 63 -18.86 -17.04 -13.43
N ASP A 64 -17.75 -17.62 -13.91
CA ASP A 64 -17.60 -19.06 -14.11
C ASP A 64 -17.64 -19.80 -12.77
N LEU A 65 -16.89 -19.31 -11.77
CA LEU A 65 -16.86 -19.89 -10.43
C LEU A 65 -18.23 -19.83 -9.75
N SER A 66 -18.94 -18.71 -9.89
CA SER A 66 -20.29 -18.54 -9.34
C SER A 66 -21.25 -19.59 -9.91
N ASN A 67 -21.18 -19.89 -11.21
CA ASN A 67 -22.00 -20.92 -11.84
C ASN A 67 -21.69 -22.31 -11.28
N LEU A 68 -20.41 -22.68 -11.23
CA LEU A 68 -19.97 -23.99 -10.72
C LEU A 68 -20.38 -24.20 -9.26
N VAL A 69 -20.27 -23.18 -8.42
CA VAL A 69 -20.70 -23.21 -7.01
C VAL A 69 -22.20 -23.44 -6.89
N TYR A 70 -23.03 -22.69 -7.64
CA TYR A 70 -24.49 -22.90 -7.61
C TYR A 70 -24.87 -24.32 -8.03
N ARG A 71 -24.18 -24.86 -9.03
CA ARG A 71 -24.38 -26.23 -9.48
C ARG A 71 -24.02 -27.24 -8.39
N LEU A 72 -22.88 -27.05 -7.70
CA LEU A 72 -22.46 -27.92 -6.60
C LEU A 72 -23.45 -27.87 -5.42
N ILE A 73 -23.94 -26.68 -5.05
CA ILE A 73 -25.00 -26.52 -4.04
C ILE A 73 -26.26 -27.29 -4.47
N GLY A 74 -26.64 -27.20 -5.75
CA GLY A 74 -27.77 -27.92 -6.31
C GLY A 74 -27.63 -29.44 -6.34
N TYR A 75 -26.41 -29.98 -6.17
CA TYR A 75 -26.16 -31.43 -6.10
C TYR A 75 -26.36 -32.00 -4.69
N GLN A 76 -26.55 -31.14 -3.68
CA GLN A 76 -26.69 -31.58 -2.30
C GLN A 76 -28.02 -32.28 -2.08
N ASN A 77 -27.96 -33.48 -1.49
CA ASN A 77 -29.14 -34.26 -1.15
C ASN A 77 -29.88 -33.69 0.08
N PRO A 78 -31.16 -34.08 0.30
CA PRO A 78 -31.93 -33.65 1.47
C PRO A 78 -31.32 -34.03 2.82
N ASP A 79 -30.49 -35.08 2.87
CA ASP A 79 -29.76 -35.51 4.07
C ASP A 79 -28.52 -34.65 4.38
N GLY A 80 -28.24 -33.66 3.53
CA GLY A 80 -27.11 -32.74 3.67
C GLY A 80 -25.82 -33.24 3.03
N GLY A 81 -25.75 -34.49 2.57
CA GLY A 81 -24.56 -35.03 1.90
C GLY A 81 -24.59 -34.87 0.38
N TRP A 82 -23.52 -35.34 -0.27
CA TRP A 82 -23.38 -35.46 -1.72
C TRP A 82 -23.04 -36.88 -2.11
N GLY A 83 -23.62 -37.35 -3.22
CA GLY A 83 -23.30 -38.63 -3.83
C GLY A 83 -22.20 -38.54 -4.88
N TYR A 84 -21.82 -39.71 -5.42
CA TYR A 84 -20.78 -39.82 -6.46
C TYR A 84 -21.16 -39.09 -7.76
N PHE A 85 -22.44 -39.17 -8.14
CA PHE A 85 -23.04 -38.35 -9.19
C PHE A 85 -24.20 -37.53 -8.62
N PHE A 86 -24.64 -36.53 -9.38
CA PHE A 86 -25.91 -35.86 -9.13
C PHE A 86 -27.07 -36.86 -8.95
N ASN A 87 -27.87 -36.68 -7.89
CA ASN A 87 -29.00 -37.54 -7.46
C ASN A 87 -28.64 -38.97 -7.01
N GLU A 88 -27.37 -39.30 -6.79
CA GLU A 88 -26.98 -40.56 -6.13
C GLU A 88 -26.98 -40.43 -4.59
N PRO A 89 -27.09 -41.55 -3.85
CA PRO A 89 -27.01 -41.54 -2.40
C PRO A 89 -25.73 -40.88 -1.87
N SER A 90 -25.87 -40.12 -0.78
CA SER A 90 -24.77 -39.41 -0.15
C SER A 90 -23.70 -40.36 0.37
N ASN A 91 -22.43 -39.95 0.28
CA ASN A 91 -21.29 -40.66 0.85
C ASN A 91 -20.26 -39.67 1.44
N VAL A 92 -19.37 -40.16 2.30
CA VAL A 92 -18.43 -39.31 3.07
C VAL A 92 -17.41 -38.61 2.16
N ILE A 93 -16.90 -39.29 1.13
CA ILE A 93 -15.83 -38.78 0.27
C ILE A 93 -16.32 -37.61 -0.57
N ASP A 94 -17.43 -37.79 -1.29
CA ASP A 94 -17.98 -36.75 -2.16
C ASP A 94 -18.53 -35.58 -1.34
N THR A 95 -19.11 -35.85 -0.16
CA THR A 95 -19.52 -34.79 0.78
C THR A 95 -18.30 -33.98 1.25
N ALA A 96 -17.19 -34.64 1.59
CA ALA A 96 -15.97 -33.95 1.98
C ALA A 96 -15.41 -33.06 0.86
N TYR A 97 -15.34 -33.56 -0.37
CA TYR A 97 -14.91 -32.76 -1.53
C TYR A 97 -15.80 -31.53 -1.74
N ALA A 98 -17.12 -31.71 -1.68
CA ALA A 98 -18.06 -30.61 -1.87
C ALA A 98 -17.92 -29.54 -0.77
N VAL A 99 -17.79 -29.97 0.49
CA VAL A 99 -17.59 -29.07 1.64
C VAL A 99 -16.30 -28.24 1.47
N ILE A 100 -15.18 -28.88 1.14
CA ILE A 100 -13.89 -28.18 0.95
C ILE A 100 -13.99 -27.17 -0.20
N ALA A 101 -14.58 -27.58 -1.33
CA ALA A 101 -14.73 -26.72 -2.50
C ALA A 101 -15.58 -25.48 -2.22
N LEU A 102 -16.73 -25.65 -1.57
CA LEU A 102 -17.60 -24.53 -1.19
C LEU A 102 -16.91 -23.60 -0.19
N GLN A 103 -16.27 -24.17 0.83
CA GLN A 103 -15.57 -23.41 1.86
C GLN A 103 -14.46 -22.53 1.28
N ARG A 104 -13.64 -23.08 0.38
CA ARG A 104 -12.56 -22.33 -0.28
C ARG A 104 -13.08 -21.24 -1.21
N ALA A 105 -14.20 -21.45 -1.89
CA ALA A 105 -14.77 -20.48 -2.81
C ALA A 105 -15.49 -19.30 -2.12
N LEU A 106 -15.84 -19.40 -0.82
CA LEU A 106 -16.59 -18.36 -0.08
C LEU A 106 -16.08 -16.92 -0.27
N PRO A 107 -14.76 -16.64 -0.25
CA PRO A 107 -14.26 -15.28 -0.38
C PRO A 107 -14.52 -14.64 -1.75
N MET A 108 -14.80 -15.44 -2.78
CA MET A 108 -14.98 -14.98 -4.16
C MET A 108 -16.44 -14.75 -4.55
N MET A 109 -17.38 -15.17 -3.71
CA MET A 109 -18.82 -15.11 -3.97
C MET A 109 -19.43 -13.74 -3.62
N GLY A 110 -20.60 -13.43 -4.19
CA GLY A 110 -21.45 -12.33 -3.72
C GLY A 110 -22.23 -12.72 -2.46
N GLU A 111 -22.71 -11.74 -1.67
CA GLU A 111 -23.32 -11.98 -0.35
C GLU A 111 -24.45 -13.02 -0.35
N ILE A 112 -25.39 -12.93 -1.31
CA ILE A 112 -26.50 -13.90 -1.41
C ILE A 112 -25.99 -15.34 -1.63
N GLN A 113 -24.98 -15.50 -2.48
CA GLN A 113 -24.42 -16.82 -2.76
C GLN A 113 -23.60 -17.35 -1.58
N LYS A 114 -22.90 -16.47 -0.85
CA LYS A 114 -22.16 -16.83 0.37
C LYS A 114 -23.09 -17.44 1.40
N ASP A 115 -24.28 -16.88 1.61
CA ASP A 115 -25.22 -17.40 2.61
C ASP A 115 -25.73 -18.80 2.22
N ALA A 116 -26.09 -19.01 0.95
CA ALA A 116 -26.47 -20.33 0.45
C ALA A 116 -25.34 -21.36 0.58
N ALA A 117 -24.10 -20.95 0.28
CA ALA A 117 -22.92 -21.80 0.41
C ALA A 117 -22.66 -22.16 1.90
N ARG A 118 -22.76 -21.20 2.83
CA ARG A 118 -22.60 -21.43 4.28
C ARG A 118 -23.62 -22.42 4.82
N GLU A 119 -24.88 -22.28 4.42
CA GLU A 119 -25.93 -23.25 4.80
C GLU A 119 -25.60 -24.64 4.27
N SER A 120 -25.23 -24.73 2.99
CA SER A 120 -24.86 -25.98 2.34
C SER A 120 -23.66 -26.66 3.01
N ILE A 121 -22.62 -25.90 3.34
CA ILE A 121 -21.44 -26.34 4.10
C ILE A 121 -21.86 -26.90 5.46
N GLY A 122 -22.68 -26.16 6.22
CA GLY A 122 -23.13 -26.59 7.55
C GLY A 122 -23.88 -27.92 7.53
N ARG A 123 -24.73 -28.14 6.52
CA ARG A 123 -25.42 -29.43 6.31
C ARG A 123 -24.46 -30.55 5.92
N GLY A 124 -23.47 -30.27 5.08
CA GLY A 124 -22.41 -31.21 4.70
C GLY A 124 -21.54 -31.65 5.87
N VAL A 125 -21.11 -30.71 6.69
CA VAL A 125 -20.37 -30.99 7.94
C VAL A 125 -21.22 -31.82 8.89
N SER A 126 -22.51 -31.50 9.03
CA SER A 126 -23.44 -32.28 9.86
C SER A 126 -23.56 -33.73 9.37
N TYR A 127 -23.66 -33.94 8.06
CA TYR A 127 -23.64 -35.27 7.45
C TYR A 127 -22.34 -36.01 7.80
N ILE A 128 -21.16 -35.41 7.56
CA ILE A 128 -19.86 -36.02 7.88
C ILE A 128 -19.78 -36.42 9.36
N LEU A 129 -20.14 -35.52 10.28
CA LEU A 129 -20.08 -35.79 11.71
C LEU A 129 -21.04 -36.92 12.12
N SER A 130 -22.25 -36.95 11.57
CA SER A 130 -23.22 -38.03 11.84
C SER A 130 -22.82 -39.38 11.25
N ALA A 131 -22.01 -39.39 10.19
CA ALA A 131 -21.53 -40.60 9.53
C ALA A 131 -20.32 -41.25 10.24
N LYS A 132 -19.81 -40.66 11.33
CA LYS A 132 -18.63 -41.17 12.04
C LYS A 132 -18.91 -42.55 12.66
N GLY A 133 -18.05 -43.51 12.32
CA GLY A 133 -18.03 -44.85 12.88
C GLY A 133 -17.03 -45.02 14.03
N ASN A 134 -16.67 -46.26 14.33
CA ASN A 134 -15.68 -46.57 15.37
C ASN A 134 -14.25 -46.28 14.89
N GLY A 135 -13.59 -45.28 15.46
CA GLY A 135 -12.20 -44.94 15.14
C GLY A 135 -12.00 -44.16 13.84
N GLY A 136 -13.03 -43.95 13.01
CA GLY A 136 -12.90 -43.20 11.76
C GLY A 136 -14.20 -43.14 10.96
N TRP A 137 -14.11 -42.95 9.66
CA TRP A 137 -15.24 -42.92 8.73
C TRP A 137 -15.20 -44.07 7.73
N GLY A 138 -16.37 -44.65 7.46
CA GLY A 138 -16.59 -45.55 6.32
C GLY A 138 -17.03 -44.77 5.08
N TYR A 139 -17.28 -45.46 3.97
CA TYR A 139 -17.72 -44.80 2.72
C TYR A 139 -19.11 -44.16 2.86
N VAL A 140 -20.02 -44.83 3.56
CA VAL A 140 -21.36 -44.33 3.90
C VAL A 140 -21.64 -44.58 5.39
N PRO A 141 -22.66 -43.94 6.01
CA PRO A 141 -23.00 -44.16 7.40
C PRO A 141 -23.16 -45.65 7.74
N GLU A 142 -22.79 -46.02 8.96
CA GLU A 142 -22.89 -47.39 9.50
C GLU A 142 -22.03 -48.46 8.79
N THR A 143 -21.07 -48.05 7.96
CA THR A 143 -20.06 -48.96 7.37
C THR A 143 -18.73 -48.94 8.13
N PRO A 144 -17.93 -50.03 8.08
CA PRO A 144 -16.63 -50.07 8.74
C PRO A 144 -15.71 -48.92 8.31
N SER A 145 -14.95 -48.39 9.26
CA SER A 145 -14.02 -47.30 9.00
C SER A 145 -12.87 -47.74 8.09
N SER A 146 -12.50 -46.86 7.16
CA SER A 146 -11.43 -47.05 6.20
C SER A 146 -10.57 -45.78 6.12
N CYS A 147 -9.31 -45.94 5.74
CA CYS A 147 -8.35 -44.83 5.71
C CYS A 147 -8.78 -43.71 4.75
N TYR A 148 -9.29 -44.03 3.55
CA TYR A 148 -9.60 -42.99 2.55
C TYR A 148 -10.78 -42.07 2.94
N PRO A 149 -11.98 -42.57 3.33
CA PRO A 149 -13.03 -41.71 3.85
C PRO A 149 -12.62 -40.95 5.11
N THR A 150 -11.80 -41.56 5.97
CA THR A 150 -11.29 -40.91 7.18
C THR A 150 -10.39 -39.72 6.86
N LEU A 151 -9.43 -39.87 5.93
CA LEU A 151 -8.57 -38.76 5.48
C LEU A 151 -9.38 -37.62 4.87
N MET A 152 -10.37 -37.93 4.03
CA MET A 152 -11.22 -36.92 3.40
C MET A 152 -12.10 -36.19 4.41
N ALA A 153 -12.71 -36.91 5.35
CA ALA A 153 -13.48 -36.31 6.43
C ALA A 153 -12.63 -35.38 7.29
N LEU A 154 -11.42 -35.82 7.68
CA LEU A 154 -10.47 -35.01 8.45
C LEU A 154 -10.07 -33.73 7.71
N TRP A 155 -9.78 -33.82 6.40
CA TRP A 155 -9.47 -32.64 5.58
C TRP A 155 -10.64 -31.65 5.55
N ALA A 156 -11.87 -32.12 5.28
CA ALA A 156 -13.05 -31.26 5.26
C ALA A 156 -13.37 -30.60 6.61
N LEU A 157 -13.19 -31.34 7.71
CA LEU A 157 -13.37 -30.80 9.06
C LEU A 157 -12.33 -29.72 9.38
N GLY A 158 -11.06 -29.93 9.01
CA GLY A 158 -10.02 -28.92 9.17
C GLY A 158 -10.29 -27.63 8.39
N GLU A 159 -10.68 -27.75 7.12
CA GLU A 159 -11.01 -26.57 6.28
C GLU A 159 -12.21 -25.77 6.82
N THR A 160 -13.08 -26.42 7.59
CA THR A 160 -14.26 -25.80 8.22
C THR A 160 -14.03 -25.35 9.67
N GLY A 161 -12.77 -25.37 10.14
CA GLY A 161 -12.36 -24.79 11.42
C GLY A 161 -12.30 -25.77 12.59
N HIS A 162 -12.46 -27.08 12.34
CA HIS A 162 -12.19 -28.08 13.38
C HIS A 162 -10.69 -28.24 13.58
N THR A 163 -10.29 -28.58 14.80
CA THR A 163 -8.88 -28.67 15.21
C THR A 163 -8.52 -30.08 15.66
N TYR A 164 -7.22 -30.40 15.65
CA TYR A 164 -6.74 -31.76 15.91
C TYR A 164 -6.96 -32.26 17.35
N ASP A 165 -7.21 -31.36 18.31
CA ASP A 165 -7.44 -31.65 19.73
C ASP A 165 -8.91 -31.91 20.07
N GLU A 166 -9.84 -31.69 19.13
CA GLU A 166 -11.25 -32.01 19.32
C GLU A 166 -11.47 -33.54 19.41
N GLY A 167 -12.28 -33.99 20.37
CA GLY A 167 -12.41 -35.42 20.69
C GLY A 167 -12.78 -36.31 19.50
N THR A 168 -13.65 -35.84 18.60
CA THR A 168 -14.07 -36.55 17.39
C THR A 168 -12.92 -36.73 16.39
N VAL A 169 -12.14 -35.67 16.19
CA VAL A 169 -11.00 -35.59 15.26
C VAL A 169 -9.82 -36.35 15.83
N LEU A 170 -9.46 -36.08 17.09
CA LEU A 170 -8.38 -36.75 17.82
C LEU A 170 -8.58 -38.27 17.84
N ASN A 171 -9.81 -38.74 18.10
CA ASN A 171 -10.12 -40.16 18.04
C ASN A 171 -9.85 -40.75 16.64
N ALA A 172 -10.19 -40.05 15.56
CA ALA A 172 -9.91 -40.53 14.23
C ALA A 172 -8.41 -40.52 13.88
N LEU A 173 -7.68 -39.47 14.28
CA LEU A 173 -6.24 -39.37 14.09
C LEU A 173 -5.48 -40.49 14.81
N GLN A 174 -5.89 -40.86 16.02
CA GLN A 174 -5.27 -41.92 16.82
C GLN A 174 -5.42 -43.32 16.22
N ASN A 175 -6.49 -43.57 15.46
CA ASN A 175 -6.75 -44.88 14.85
C ASN A 175 -6.35 -44.92 13.36
N LEU A 176 -5.98 -43.78 12.75
CA LEU A 176 -5.79 -43.64 11.30
C LEU A 176 -4.79 -44.64 10.71
N ASP A 177 -3.67 -44.88 11.40
CA ASP A 177 -2.61 -45.76 10.92
C ASP A 177 -2.97 -47.26 11.04
N ASP A 178 -4.00 -47.60 11.81
CA ASP A 178 -4.51 -48.97 11.96
C ASP A 178 -5.66 -49.30 10.99
N LEU A 179 -6.18 -48.30 10.25
CA LEU A 179 -7.30 -48.50 9.33
C LEU A 179 -6.84 -49.13 8.00
N PRO A 180 -7.66 -50.01 7.39
CA PRO A 180 -7.37 -50.53 6.06
C PRO A 180 -7.37 -49.39 5.02
N CYS A 181 -6.39 -49.39 4.12
CA CYS A 181 -6.24 -48.38 3.07
C CYS A 181 -6.33 -49.02 1.69
N GLU A 182 -7.40 -48.67 0.95
CA GLU A 182 -7.68 -49.22 -0.39
C GLU A 182 -7.17 -48.34 -1.53
N ILE A 183 -6.52 -47.21 -1.20
CA ILE A 183 -5.89 -46.30 -2.15
C ILE A 183 -4.36 -46.50 -2.16
N PRO A 184 -3.67 -46.19 -3.28
CA PRO A 184 -2.22 -46.26 -3.36
C PRO A 184 -1.49 -45.45 -2.27
N GLU A 185 -0.32 -45.95 -1.87
CA GLU A 185 0.47 -45.39 -0.75
C GLU A 185 0.76 -43.89 -0.92
N TYR A 186 1.12 -43.44 -2.12
CA TYR A 186 1.45 -42.04 -2.39
C TYR A 186 0.23 -41.12 -2.33
N GLU A 187 -0.95 -41.64 -2.70
CA GLU A 187 -2.20 -40.90 -2.58
C GLU A 187 -2.61 -40.76 -1.11
N ALA A 188 -2.54 -41.85 -0.34
CA ALA A 188 -2.78 -41.82 1.10
C ALA A 188 -1.82 -40.85 1.81
N LEU A 189 -0.55 -40.83 1.41
CA LEU A 189 0.46 -39.94 1.96
C LEU A 189 0.14 -38.46 1.69
N GLY A 190 -0.21 -38.10 0.45
CA GLY A 190 -0.59 -36.73 0.09
C GLY A 190 -1.84 -36.26 0.84
N LEU A 191 -2.89 -37.09 0.89
CA LEU A 191 -4.13 -36.80 1.62
C LEU A 191 -3.89 -36.66 3.13
N LYS A 192 -3.01 -37.49 3.71
CA LYS A 192 -2.62 -37.39 5.13
C LYS A 192 -1.98 -36.04 5.45
N ILE A 193 -1.08 -35.57 4.60
CA ILE A 193 -0.41 -34.27 4.79
C ILE A 193 -1.42 -33.12 4.68
N MET A 194 -2.31 -33.15 3.69
CA MET A 194 -3.35 -32.12 3.53
C MET A 194 -4.30 -32.09 4.73
N ALA A 195 -4.78 -33.26 5.19
CA ALA A 195 -5.63 -33.35 6.37
C ALA A 195 -4.92 -32.82 7.63
N TYR A 196 -3.65 -33.17 7.82
CA TYR A 196 -2.86 -32.68 8.95
C TYR A 196 -2.68 -31.17 8.90
N HIS A 197 -2.31 -30.63 7.74
CA HIS A 197 -2.17 -29.20 7.52
C HIS A 197 -3.47 -28.44 7.85
N SER A 198 -4.60 -28.87 7.29
CA SER A 198 -5.89 -28.19 7.50
C SER A 198 -6.39 -28.27 8.94
N LEU A 199 -6.01 -29.31 9.70
CA LEU A 199 -6.35 -29.46 11.13
C LEU A 199 -5.39 -28.72 12.07
N GLY A 200 -4.30 -28.16 11.56
CA GLY A 200 -3.20 -27.63 12.38
C GLY A 200 -2.40 -28.72 13.11
N TYR A 201 -2.50 -29.98 12.67
CA TYR A 201 -1.74 -31.09 13.25
C TYR A 201 -0.29 -31.06 12.72
N PRO A 202 0.72 -31.16 13.60
CA PRO A 202 2.11 -31.05 13.19
C PRO A 202 2.53 -32.18 12.24
N VAL A 203 3.03 -31.82 11.05
CA VAL A 203 3.59 -32.77 10.09
C VAL A 203 5.06 -33.02 10.42
N ASN A 204 5.42 -34.28 10.72
CA ASN A 204 6.78 -34.65 11.09
C ASN A 204 7.75 -34.45 9.90
N GLU A 205 8.92 -33.90 10.17
CA GLU A 205 10.00 -33.66 9.22
C GLU A 205 10.36 -34.92 8.42
N SER A 206 10.33 -36.10 9.04
CA SER A 206 10.61 -37.36 8.35
C SER A 206 9.61 -37.68 7.24
N ILE A 207 8.34 -37.26 7.39
CA ILE A 207 7.32 -37.44 6.36
C ILE A 207 7.62 -36.51 5.18
N ILE A 208 8.00 -35.27 5.46
CA ILE A 208 8.34 -34.27 4.44
C ILE A 208 9.54 -34.74 3.61
N GLU A 209 10.62 -35.19 4.26
CA GLU A 209 11.80 -35.70 3.56
C GLU A 209 11.49 -36.96 2.75
N LYS A 210 10.66 -37.89 3.28
CA LYS A 210 10.16 -39.03 2.50
C LYS A 210 9.46 -38.59 1.22
N VAL A 211 8.60 -37.56 1.26
CA VAL A 211 7.91 -37.05 0.07
C VAL A 211 8.88 -36.40 -0.92
N LYS A 212 9.87 -35.64 -0.43
CA LYS A 212 10.92 -35.08 -1.29
C LYS A 212 11.70 -36.17 -2.03
N ASP A 213 12.14 -37.20 -1.31
CA ASP A 213 12.85 -38.34 -1.90
C ASP A 213 11.99 -39.04 -2.97
N ILE A 214 10.70 -39.26 -2.68
CA ILE A 214 9.75 -39.83 -3.65
C ILE A 214 9.64 -38.96 -4.91
N LEU A 215 9.55 -37.63 -4.76
CA LEU A 215 9.38 -36.74 -5.91
C LEU A 215 10.65 -36.56 -6.75
N PHE A 216 11.82 -36.62 -6.13
CA PHE A 216 13.11 -36.48 -6.81
C PHE A 216 13.60 -37.79 -7.42
N GLU A 217 13.55 -38.89 -6.66
CA GLU A 217 14.19 -40.16 -7.00
C GLU A 217 13.19 -41.28 -7.30
N GLY A 218 11.95 -41.18 -6.81
CA GLY A 218 10.92 -42.19 -6.98
C GLY A 218 10.28 -42.23 -8.37
N ASN A 219 9.78 -43.41 -8.75
CA ASN A 219 8.91 -43.58 -9.92
C ASN A 219 7.48 -43.21 -9.52
N VAL A 220 7.06 -41.98 -9.86
CA VAL A 220 5.74 -41.44 -9.57
C VAL A 220 4.98 -41.14 -10.85
N THR A 221 3.68 -41.43 -10.84
CA THR A 221 2.79 -40.96 -11.91
C THR A 221 2.65 -39.44 -11.85
N VAL A 222 2.19 -38.84 -12.95
CA VAL A 222 2.00 -37.38 -13.02
C VAL A 222 0.95 -36.90 -12.00
N GLY A 223 -0.13 -37.65 -11.79
CA GLY A 223 -1.15 -37.33 -10.79
C GLY A 223 -0.62 -37.41 -9.35
N GLU A 224 0.19 -38.43 -9.02
CA GLU A 224 0.85 -38.52 -7.72
C GLU A 224 1.86 -37.39 -7.52
N ARG A 225 2.60 -37.01 -8.57
CA ARG A 225 3.51 -35.86 -8.53
C ARG A 225 2.75 -34.58 -8.22
N ALA A 226 1.63 -34.32 -8.89
CA ALA A 226 0.81 -33.14 -8.66
C ALA A 226 0.30 -33.07 -7.21
N LEU A 227 -0.30 -34.16 -6.72
CA LEU A 227 -0.83 -34.27 -5.36
C LEU A 227 0.27 -34.07 -4.29
N LEU A 228 1.39 -34.79 -4.40
CA LEU A 228 2.48 -34.72 -3.42
C LEU A 228 3.19 -33.37 -3.46
N THR A 229 3.33 -32.75 -4.64
CA THR A 229 3.90 -31.40 -4.74
C THR A 229 2.98 -30.38 -4.07
N TYR A 230 1.67 -30.46 -4.30
CA TYR A 230 0.69 -29.61 -3.62
C TYR A 230 0.77 -29.76 -2.09
N ALA A 231 0.80 -31.00 -1.59
CA ALA A 231 0.91 -31.28 -0.17
C ALA A 231 2.19 -30.69 0.48
N LEU A 232 3.31 -30.69 -0.25
CA LEU A 232 4.56 -30.06 0.21
C LEU A 232 4.46 -28.53 0.26
N VAL A 233 3.91 -27.90 -0.77
CA VAL A 233 3.77 -26.43 -0.83
C VAL A 233 2.92 -25.91 0.32
N LEU A 234 1.90 -26.66 0.76
CA LEU A 234 1.09 -26.30 1.93
C LEU A 234 1.87 -26.28 3.26
N THR A 235 2.93 -27.09 3.39
CA THR A 235 3.57 -27.35 4.69
C THR A 235 4.93 -26.69 4.86
N ARG A 236 5.51 -26.08 3.82
CA ARG A 236 6.85 -25.49 3.88
C ARG A 236 6.90 -24.05 3.35
N PRO A 237 7.73 -23.19 3.96
CA PRO A 237 8.15 -21.96 3.30
C PRO A 237 8.93 -22.33 2.03
N PHE A 238 8.67 -21.62 0.94
CA PHE A 238 9.25 -21.95 -0.35
C PHE A 238 10.76 -21.74 -0.36
N ASP A 239 11.45 -22.76 -0.84
CA ASP A 239 12.88 -22.86 -0.96
C ASP A 239 13.25 -23.37 -2.36
N PHE A 240 14.55 -23.51 -2.63
CA PHE A 240 15.02 -24.00 -3.93
C PHE A 240 14.55 -25.42 -4.27
N ASP A 241 14.33 -26.27 -3.27
CA ASP A 241 13.82 -27.63 -3.49
C ASP A 241 12.36 -27.58 -3.96
N THR A 242 11.54 -26.77 -3.30
CA THR A 242 10.14 -26.55 -3.65
C THR A 242 10.02 -25.92 -5.04
N TYR A 243 10.87 -24.94 -5.36
CA TYR A 243 10.98 -24.38 -6.72
C TYR A 243 11.29 -25.47 -7.75
N ARG A 244 12.31 -26.30 -7.50
CA ARG A 244 12.71 -27.39 -8.41
C ARG A 244 11.57 -28.39 -8.62
N LEU A 245 10.80 -28.68 -7.57
CA LEU A 245 9.63 -29.58 -7.65
C LEU A 245 8.50 -28.98 -8.50
N LEU A 246 8.20 -27.69 -8.32
CA LEU A 246 7.18 -26.98 -9.10
C LEU A 246 7.56 -26.90 -10.58
N THR A 247 8.81 -26.56 -10.89
CA THR A 247 9.31 -26.56 -12.27
C THR A 247 9.26 -27.96 -12.90
N LYS A 248 9.64 -28.99 -12.15
CA LYS A 248 9.56 -30.39 -12.64
C LYS A 248 8.10 -30.81 -12.87
N LEU A 249 7.19 -30.49 -11.94
CA LEU A 249 5.76 -30.72 -12.10
C LEU A 249 5.26 -30.07 -13.39
N GLU A 250 5.59 -28.81 -13.60
CA GLU A 250 5.18 -28.09 -14.80
C GLU A 250 5.68 -28.70 -16.11
N SER A 251 6.93 -29.15 -16.15
CA SER A 251 7.49 -29.75 -17.36
C SER A 251 6.71 -30.98 -17.87
N HIS A 252 5.83 -31.55 -17.04
CA HIS A 252 4.92 -32.64 -17.40
C HIS A 252 3.54 -32.19 -17.93
N SER A 253 3.25 -30.88 -17.95
CA SER A 253 2.04 -30.35 -18.57
C SER A 253 2.01 -30.66 -20.08
N GLN A 254 0.81 -30.90 -20.60
CA GLN A 254 0.54 -30.96 -22.03
C GLN A 254 -0.16 -29.67 -22.41
N VAL A 255 0.37 -28.98 -23.43
CA VAL A 255 -0.20 -27.75 -23.98
C VAL A 255 -0.63 -28.05 -25.41
N GLU A 256 -1.95 -28.07 -25.66
CA GLU A 256 -2.52 -28.28 -26.99
C GLU A 256 -2.76 -26.95 -27.72
N THR A 257 -2.94 -26.99 -29.04
CA THR A 257 -3.36 -25.82 -29.82
C THR A 257 -4.71 -25.30 -29.31
N GLN A 258 -4.80 -23.99 -29.02
CA GLN A 258 -5.89 -23.26 -28.36
C GLN A 258 -5.71 -22.97 -26.86
N ASP A 259 -4.47 -22.83 -26.37
CA ASP A 259 -4.18 -22.33 -25.01
C ASP A 259 -4.87 -23.16 -23.91
N VAL A 260 -4.90 -24.49 -24.07
CA VAL A 260 -5.39 -25.45 -23.06
C VAL A 260 -4.20 -26.21 -22.50
N ALA A 261 -4.05 -26.20 -21.17
CA ALA A 261 -2.96 -26.86 -20.47
C ALA A 261 -3.49 -27.85 -19.42
N TYR A 262 -3.00 -29.09 -19.44
CA TYR A 262 -3.45 -30.13 -18.51
C TYR A 262 -2.33 -31.11 -18.15
N TRP A 263 -2.52 -31.87 -17.06
CA TRP A 263 -1.61 -32.93 -16.66
C TRP A 263 -2.23 -34.31 -16.93
N PRO A 264 -1.57 -35.19 -17.70
CA PRO A 264 -2.15 -36.48 -18.06
C PRO A 264 -2.29 -37.39 -16.83
N GLY A 265 -3.42 -38.07 -16.72
CA GLY A 265 -3.66 -39.07 -15.66
C GLY A 265 -2.92 -40.39 -15.91
N ALA A 266 -2.82 -41.25 -14.89
CA ALA A 266 -2.29 -42.60 -15.03
C ALA A 266 -3.33 -43.54 -15.65
N TRP A 267 -2.92 -44.33 -16.65
CA TRP A 267 -3.74 -45.40 -17.23
C TRP A 267 -3.55 -46.70 -16.43
N ILE A 268 -4.53 -47.08 -15.61
CA ILE A 268 -4.55 -48.38 -14.92
C ILE A 268 -5.98 -48.96 -14.94
N GLY A 269 -6.15 -50.12 -15.58
CA GLY A 269 -7.29 -51.01 -15.30
C GLY A 269 -8.71 -50.52 -15.63
N GLY A 270 -8.90 -49.64 -16.62
CA GLY A 270 -10.25 -49.30 -17.13
C GLY A 270 -10.98 -48.15 -16.43
N ALA A 271 -10.32 -47.43 -15.52
CA ALA A 271 -10.77 -46.13 -15.02
C ALA A 271 -9.60 -45.15 -15.04
N THR A 272 -9.71 -44.09 -15.85
CA THR A 272 -8.78 -42.96 -15.80
C THR A 272 -8.89 -42.32 -14.42
N ARG A 273 -7.84 -42.40 -13.59
CA ARG A 273 -7.70 -41.47 -12.46
C ARG A 273 -7.47 -40.09 -13.08
N GLY A 274 -8.55 -39.30 -13.06
CA GLY A 274 -8.90 -38.34 -14.10
C GLY A 274 -7.87 -37.23 -14.31
N ILE A 275 -7.67 -36.91 -15.58
CA ILE A 275 -6.98 -35.70 -16.07
C ILE A 275 -7.39 -34.44 -15.28
N THR A 276 -8.65 -34.34 -14.84
CA THR A 276 -9.19 -33.26 -14.00
C THR A 276 -8.52 -33.20 -12.64
N ALA A 277 -8.36 -34.33 -11.94
CA ALA A 277 -7.76 -34.36 -10.61
C ALA A 277 -6.26 -34.02 -10.67
N ALA A 278 -5.53 -34.60 -11.63
CA ALA A 278 -4.11 -34.30 -11.84
C ALA A 278 -3.90 -32.81 -12.15
N THR A 279 -4.72 -32.25 -13.04
CA THR A 279 -4.66 -30.83 -13.41
C THR A 279 -5.07 -29.92 -12.25
N ALA A 280 -6.10 -30.28 -11.47
CA ALA A 280 -6.53 -29.52 -10.31
C ALA A 280 -5.44 -29.46 -9.23
N PHE A 281 -4.83 -30.58 -8.86
CA PHE A 281 -3.72 -30.59 -7.89
C PHE A 281 -2.49 -29.86 -8.41
N ALA A 282 -2.19 -29.98 -9.72
CA ALA A 282 -1.06 -29.27 -10.31
C ALA A 282 -1.27 -27.75 -10.28
N LEU A 283 -2.45 -27.30 -10.70
CA LEU A 283 -2.83 -25.89 -10.64
C LEU A 283 -2.83 -25.37 -9.20
N MET A 284 -3.43 -26.10 -8.26
CA MET A 284 -3.36 -25.74 -6.85
C MET A 284 -1.92 -25.62 -6.36
N ALA A 285 -1.02 -26.55 -6.70
CA ALA A 285 0.39 -26.47 -6.31
C ALA A 285 1.10 -25.24 -6.89
N LEU A 286 0.84 -24.93 -8.17
CA LEU A 286 1.43 -23.77 -8.85
C LEU A 286 0.87 -22.43 -8.34
N SER A 287 -0.37 -22.42 -7.85
CA SER A 287 -1.07 -21.23 -7.36
C SER A 287 -0.99 -21.02 -5.84
N THR A 288 -0.73 -22.07 -5.04
CA THR A 288 -0.58 -21.92 -3.56
C THR A 288 0.71 -21.22 -3.14
N THR A 289 1.63 -20.95 -4.06
CA THR A 289 2.85 -20.19 -3.75
C THR A 289 2.62 -18.69 -3.59
N TYR A 290 1.42 -18.20 -3.95
CA TYR A 290 0.99 -16.82 -3.82
C TYR A 290 0.25 -16.66 -2.49
N GLU A 291 0.94 -16.13 -1.48
CA GLU A 291 0.26 -15.64 -0.30
C GLU A 291 -0.73 -14.55 -0.71
N ARG A 292 -1.96 -14.72 -0.24
CA ARG A 292 -3.02 -13.73 -0.38
C ARG A 292 -2.63 -12.49 0.43
N ALA A 293 -2.07 -11.48 -0.23
CA ALA A 293 -2.04 -10.15 0.36
C ALA A 293 -3.51 -9.75 0.59
N PRO A 294 -3.95 -9.45 1.83
CA PRO A 294 -5.27 -8.87 2.01
C PRO A 294 -5.32 -7.61 1.14
N HIS A 295 -6.36 -7.50 0.31
CA HIS A 295 -6.70 -6.26 -0.39
C HIS A 295 -6.91 -5.21 0.70
N ARG A 296 -5.85 -4.46 1.02
CA ARG A 296 -5.91 -3.34 1.92
C ARG A 296 -6.02 -2.13 1.02
N GLU A 297 -7.24 -1.61 0.89
CA GLU A 297 -7.42 -0.23 0.50
C GLU A 297 -6.78 0.60 1.60
N PHE A 298 -5.55 1.01 1.34
CA PHE A 298 -4.80 1.90 2.19
C PHE A 298 -5.22 3.32 1.83
N GLU A 299 -6.27 3.82 2.48
CA GLU A 299 -6.63 5.23 2.38
C GLU A 299 -5.43 6.08 2.83
N ASN A 300 -4.99 6.99 1.97
CA ASN A 300 -3.94 7.93 2.31
C ASN A 300 -4.45 8.82 3.46
N PRO A 301 -3.93 8.69 4.71
CA PRO A 301 -4.39 9.48 5.84
C PRO A 301 -4.14 10.98 5.63
N TYR A 302 -3.20 11.33 4.75
CA TYR A 302 -2.83 12.70 4.39
C TYR A 302 -3.49 13.17 3.09
N TYR A 303 -4.60 12.55 2.65
CA TYR A 303 -5.32 13.01 1.47
C TYR A 303 -5.74 14.48 1.62
N MET A 304 -5.52 15.27 0.56
CA MET A 304 -5.83 16.69 0.54
C MET A 304 -7.27 16.92 0.05
N PRO A 305 -8.10 17.72 0.74
CA PRO A 305 -9.46 18.05 0.31
C PRO A 305 -9.49 19.07 -0.86
N CYS A 306 -8.82 18.74 -1.98
CA CYS A 306 -8.72 19.60 -3.16
C CYS A 306 -10.06 19.84 -3.87
N ASP A 307 -10.95 18.85 -3.84
CA ASP A 307 -12.28 18.95 -4.47
C ASP A 307 -13.17 19.94 -3.72
N ASP A 308 -13.10 19.95 -2.38
CA ASP A 308 -13.83 20.92 -1.55
C ASP A 308 -13.42 22.36 -1.91
N LEU A 309 -12.11 22.63 -2.05
CA LEU A 309 -11.62 23.94 -2.48
C LEU A 309 -12.12 24.34 -3.87
N THR A 310 -12.19 23.38 -4.79
CA THR A 310 -12.69 23.61 -6.15
C THR A 310 -14.17 23.99 -6.12
N MET A 311 -14.97 23.34 -5.27
CA MET A 311 -16.39 23.64 -5.09
C MET A 311 -16.66 25.00 -4.43
N LEU A 312 -15.72 25.52 -3.65
CA LEU A 312 -15.84 26.81 -2.97
C LEU A 312 -15.57 28.02 -3.88
N GLN A 313 -15.06 27.82 -5.11
CA GLN A 313 -14.74 28.95 -6.00
C GLN A 313 -16.01 29.62 -6.53
N ASN A 314 -16.07 30.95 -6.40
CA ASN A 314 -17.18 31.73 -6.94
C ASN A 314 -17.10 31.84 -8.47
N PRO A 315 -18.23 32.11 -9.16
CA PRO A 315 -18.25 32.31 -10.61
C PRO A 315 -17.37 33.46 -11.11
N ASP A 316 -17.05 34.43 -10.26
CA ASP A 316 -16.17 35.56 -10.58
C ASP A 316 -14.68 35.20 -10.57
N GLY A 317 -14.34 33.98 -10.13
CA GLY A 317 -12.99 33.45 -10.06
C GLY A 317 -12.33 33.55 -8.69
N GLY A 318 -12.85 34.36 -7.78
CA GLY A 318 -12.32 34.46 -6.42
C GLY A 318 -12.96 33.47 -5.44
N TRP A 319 -12.55 33.53 -4.18
CA TRP A 319 -13.17 32.79 -3.08
C TRP A 319 -13.64 33.72 -1.98
N GLY A 320 -14.80 33.40 -1.40
CA GLY A 320 -15.27 34.00 -0.16
C GLY A 320 -14.67 33.32 1.08
N VAL A 321 -14.90 33.87 2.27
CA VAL A 321 -14.45 33.24 3.54
C VAL A 321 -15.13 31.89 3.76
N VAL A 322 -16.41 31.80 3.37
CA VAL A 322 -17.22 30.59 3.44
C VAL A 322 -17.97 30.38 2.13
N PHE A 323 -18.54 29.20 1.93
CA PHE A 323 -19.34 28.86 0.74
C PHE A 323 -20.41 29.92 0.43
N GLY A 324 -20.41 30.43 -0.81
CA GLY A 324 -21.37 31.42 -1.30
C GLY A 324 -21.17 32.86 -0.80
N ALA A 325 -20.19 33.13 0.06
CA ALA A 325 -19.84 34.50 0.43
C ALA A 325 -19.14 35.23 -0.74
N PRO A 326 -19.25 36.58 -0.82
CA PRO A 326 -18.51 37.34 -1.82
C PRO A 326 -17.01 37.09 -1.77
N SER A 327 -16.39 37.05 -2.95
CA SER A 327 -14.96 36.87 -3.09
C SER A 327 -14.18 37.97 -2.35
N ASN A 328 -13.11 37.58 -1.65
CA ASN A 328 -12.19 38.48 -0.98
C ASN A 328 -10.74 38.02 -1.13
N GLU A 329 -9.82 38.94 -0.88
CA GLU A 329 -8.40 38.83 -1.18
C GLU A 329 -7.72 37.78 -0.29
N LYS A 330 -8.08 37.72 0.99
CA LYS A 330 -7.51 36.73 1.93
C LYS A 330 -7.88 35.32 1.54
N ALA A 331 -9.17 35.04 1.38
CA ALA A 331 -9.65 33.71 1.04
C ALA A 331 -9.12 33.26 -0.34
N THR A 332 -9.09 34.17 -1.31
CA THR A 332 -8.52 33.90 -2.64
C THR A 332 -7.03 33.61 -2.56
N TYR A 333 -6.25 34.37 -1.79
CA TYR A 333 -4.81 34.12 -1.59
C TYR A 333 -4.55 32.70 -1.03
N TYR A 334 -5.27 32.32 0.04
CA TYR A 334 -5.12 31.00 0.65
C TYR A 334 -5.55 29.89 -0.32
N ALA A 335 -6.70 30.04 -0.98
CA ALA A 335 -7.22 29.06 -1.93
C ALA A 335 -6.27 28.85 -3.10
N VAL A 336 -5.78 29.92 -3.73
CA VAL A 336 -4.84 29.84 -4.84
C VAL A 336 -3.51 29.21 -4.40
N SER A 337 -3.02 29.59 -3.22
CA SER A 337 -1.81 29.00 -2.63
C SER A 337 -1.97 27.48 -2.44
N ALA A 338 -3.11 27.02 -1.93
CA ALA A 338 -3.41 25.61 -1.76
C ALA A 338 -3.66 24.88 -3.09
N MET A 339 -4.37 25.49 -4.04
CA MET A 339 -4.62 24.88 -5.35
C MET A 339 -3.35 24.63 -6.15
N SER A 340 -2.27 25.38 -5.89
CA SER A 340 -0.96 25.12 -6.49
C SER A 340 -0.34 23.78 -6.09
N THR A 341 -0.83 23.14 -5.01
CA THR A 341 -0.42 21.80 -4.58
C THR A 341 -1.42 20.71 -5.00
N CYS A 342 -2.52 21.07 -5.66
CA CYS A 342 -3.56 20.15 -6.14
C CYS A 342 -3.45 19.92 -7.66
N TYR A 343 -3.81 18.73 -8.15
CA TYR A 343 -3.78 18.38 -9.57
C TYR A 343 -5.14 17.87 -10.08
N PRO A 344 -5.61 18.26 -11.29
CA PRO A 344 -5.20 19.39 -12.14
C PRO A 344 -6.02 20.66 -11.85
N THR A 345 -5.40 21.84 -11.78
CA THR A 345 -6.09 23.07 -11.29
C THR A 345 -5.86 24.36 -12.10
N ALA A 346 -5.19 24.29 -13.27
CA ALA A 346 -4.74 25.47 -14.01
C ALA A 346 -5.85 26.47 -14.34
N ALA A 347 -7.05 26.00 -14.69
CA ALA A 347 -8.19 26.86 -15.05
C ALA A 347 -8.77 27.63 -13.86
N ASN A 348 -8.76 27.05 -12.65
CA ASN A 348 -9.27 27.70 -11.45
C ASN A 348 -8.30 28.79 -10.98
N ILE A 349 -6.99 28.49 -11.02
CA ILE A 349 -5.93 29.46 -10.69
C ILE A 349 -5.99 30.65 -11.65
N GLU A 350 -6.11 30.43 -12.95
CA GLU A 350 -6.18 31.52 -13.94
C GLU A 350 -7.35 32.50 -13.65
N LYS A 351 -8.54 31.97 -13.36
CA LYS A 351 -9.70 32.82 -12.98
C LYS A 351 -9.44 33.62 -11.72
N ALA A 352 -8.76 33.01 -10.74
CA ALA A 352 -8.40 33.65 -9.49
C ALA A 352 -7.41 34.80 -9.66
N LEU A 353 -6.40 34.59 -10.52
CA LEU A 353 -5.40 35.62 -10.82
C LEU A 353 -6.05 36.81 -11.53
N ASN A 354 -6.91 36.55 -12.52
CA ASN A 354 -7.69 37.60 -13.20
C ASN A 354 -8.62 38.38 -12.26
N TRP A 355 -9.19 37.70 -11.25
CA TRP A 355 -9.98 38.36 -10.20
C TRP A 355 -9.07 39.22 -9.30
N THR A 356 -7.92 38.67 -8.92
CA THR A 356 -6.97 39.30 -7.98
C THR A 356 -6.34 40.56 -8.57
N GLU A 357 -6.01 40.58 -9.87
CA GLU A 357 -5.51 41.80 -10.55
C GLU A 357 -6.50 42.97 -10.41
N LYS A 358 -7.81 42.71 -10.63
CA LYS A 358 -8.85 43.73 -10.49
C LYS A 358 -9.03 44.17 -9.03
N ALA A 359 -8.99 43.23 -8.09
CA ALA A 359 -9.07 43.54 -6.67
C ALA A 359 -7.88 44.40 -6.24
N PHE A 360 -6.67 44.07 -6.70
CA PHE A 360 -5.44 44.83 -6.43
C PHE A 360 -5.53 46.28 -6.90
N GLU A 361 -6.07 46.54 -8.10
CA GLU A 361 -6.29 47.91 -8.60
C GLU A 361 -7.26 48.70 -7.70
N VAL A 362 -8.37 48.08 -7.29
CA VAL A 362 -9.37 48.70 -6.41
C VAL A 362 -8.77 49.04 -5.05
N GLU A 363 -8.04 48.12 -4.44
CA GLU A 363 -7.40 48.34 -3.14
C GLU A 363 -6.28 49.38 -3.21
N THR A 364 -5.51 49.40 -4.30
CA THR A 364 -4.50 50.43 -4.58
C THR A 364 -5.11 51.83 -4.51
N GLU A 365 -6.26 52.04 -5.16
CA GLU A 365 -6.93 53.35 -5.17
C GLU A 365 -7.52 53.73 -3.80
N LYS A 366 -7.98 52.74 -3.02
CA LYS A 366 -8.42 52.98 -1.64
C LYS A 366 -7.26 53.46 -0.77
N ILE A 367 -6.07 52.87 -0.89
CA ILE A 367 -4.88 53.34 -0.16
C ILE A 367 -4.53 54.77 -0.59
N ARG A 368 -4.53 55.09 -1.90
CA ARG A 368 -4.25 56.45 -2.39
C ARG A 368 -5.21 57.50 -1.83
N THR A 369 -6.50 57.16 -1.71
CA THR A 369 -7.54 58.11 -1.33
C THR A 369 -7.76 58.22 0.18
N ARG A 370 -7.68 57.10 0.91
CA ARG A 370 -7.98 57.05 2.35
C ARG A 370 -6.74 56.99 3.24
N GLY A 371 -5.59 56.60 2.68
CA GLY A 371 -4.34 56.36 3.41
C GLY A 371 -4.37 55.11 4.29
N GLY A 372 -3.20 54.67 4.75
CA GLY A 372 -3.03 53.47 5.56
C GLY A 372 -2.90 52.17 4.76
N MET A 373 -2.28 51.16 5.38
CA MET A 373 -2.20 49.80 4.85
C MET A 373 -3.52 49.08 5.15
N THR A 374 -3.99 48.22 4.24
CA THR A 374 -5.16 47.35 4.46
C THR A 374 -4.77 45.89 4.30
N TYR A 375 -5.50 44.99 4.96
CA TYR A 375 -5.22 43.56 4.85
C TYR A 375 -5.65 43.03 3.47
N GLU A 376 -6.67 43.62 2.86
CA GLU A 376 -7.13 43.31 1.50
C GLU A 376 -6.03 43.57 0.48
N TYR A 377 -5.42 44.76 0.53
CA TYR A 377 -4.29 45.11 -0.34
C TYR A 377 -3.11 44.16 -0.15
N PHE A 378 -2.79 43.82 1.10
CA PHE A 378 -1.71 42.90 1.43
C PHE A 378 -1.89 41.54 0.71
N TYR A 379 -3.03 40.87 0.88
CA TYR A 379 -3.23 39.55 0.29
C TYR A 379 -3.34 39.56 -1.24
N ALA A 380 -3.89 40.63 -1.83
CA ALA A 380 -3.89 40.80 -3.27
C ALA A 380 -2.45 40.94 -3.81
N LEU A 381 -1.64 41.79 -3.17
CA LEU A 381 -0.22 41.98 -3.50
C LEU A 381 0.56 40.66 -3.40
N GLU A 382 0.43 39.95 -2.29
CA GLU A 382 1.11 38.68 -2.02
C GLU A 382 0.80 37.62 -3.09
N THR A 383 -0.47 37.55 -3.52
CA THR A 383 -0.87 36.64 -4.59
C THR A 383 -0.15 36.97 -5.90
N LEU A 384 -0.13 38.25 -6.30
CA LEU A 384 0.51 38.67 -7.55
C LEU A 384 2.04 38.49 -7.50
N LEU A 385 2.67 38.75 -6.35
CA LEU A 385 4.10 38.51 -6.14
C LEU A 385 4.45 37.02 -6.27
N ARG A 386 3.66 36.14 -5.64
CA ARG A 386 3.87 34.68 -5.69
C ARG A 386 3.86 34.12 -7.12
N TYR A 387 3.01 34.66 -7.98
CA TYR A 387 2.90 34.24 -9.38
C TYR A 387 3.77 35.07 -10.34
N GLY A 388 4.58 36.01 -9.82
CA GLY A 388 5.47 36.83 -10.63
C GLY A 388 4.74 37.76 -11.61
N LEU A 389 3.52 38.20 -11.26
CA LEU A 389 2.66 38.99 -12.14
C LEU A 389 2.89 40.51 -12.06
N LEU A 390 3.72 40.97 -11.12
CA LEU A 390 4.10 42.38 -11.02
C LEU A 390 5.41 42.67 -11.75
N SER A 391 5.37 43.65 -12.65
CA SER A 391 6.54 44.24 -13.28
C SER A 391 7.42 44.99 -12.28
N GLU A 392 8.68 45.26 -12.65
CA GLU A 392 9.62 46.03 -11.83
C GLU A 392 9.11 47.45 -11.50
N ASP A 393 8.35 48.07 -12.40
CA ASP A 393 7.81 49.41 -12.16
C ASP A 393 6.59 49.37 -11.24
N GLU A 394 5.72 48.37 -11.37
CA GLU A 394 4.60 48.15 -10.43
C GLU A 394 5.11 47.79 -9.03
N ARG A 395 6.19 47.01 -8.91
CA ARG A 395 6.87 46.74 -7.63
C ARG A 395 7.36 48.03 -6.98
N LYS A 396 8.04 48.89 -7.74
CA LYS A 396 8.49 50.21 -7.23
C LYS A 396 7.32 51.11 -6.84
N GLU A 397 6.25 51.09 -7.61
CA GLU A 397 5.04 51.85 -7.31
C GLU A 397 4.39 51.35 -6.01
N ALA A 398 4.28 50.04 -5.82
CA ALA A 398 3.78 49.45 -4.58
C ALA A 398 4.65 49.83 -3.37
N ILE A 399 5.98 49.77 -3.48
CA ILE A 399 6.90 50.24 -2.43
C ILE A 399 6.63 51.71 -2.08
N ASN A 400 6.53 52.58 -3.10
CA ASN A 400 6.29 54.01 -2.91
C ASN A 400 4.91 54.27 -2.29
N LEU A 401 3.88 53.53 -2.70
CA LEU A 401 2.53 53.63 -2.17
C LEU A 401 2.49 53.24 -0.69
N ILE A 402 3.09 52.10 -0.32
CA ILE A 402 3.15 51.63 1.06
C ILE A 402 3.92 52.64 1.92
N LYS A 403 5.11 53.10 1.50
CA LYS A 403 5.85 54.13 2.24
C LYS A 403 5.10 55.47 2.31
N GLY A 404 4.39 55.83 1.26
CA GLY A 404 3.58 57.05 1.18
C GLY A 404 2.31 57.02 2.03
N SER A 405 1.81 55.83 2.40
CA SER A 405 0.57 55.67 3.16
C SER A 405 0.76 55.75 4.69
N GLN A 406 1.97 56.01 5.17
CA GLN A 406 2.30 56.14 6.58
C GLN A 406 1.57 57.29 7.28
N LEU A 407 1.17 57.07 8.53
CA LEU A 407 0.67 58.12 9.43
C LEU A 407 1.77 59.11 9.80
N ARG A 408 1.37 60.27 10.35
CA ARG A 408 2.29 61.24 10.96
C ARG A 408 3.05 60.59 12.11
N GLY A 409 4.29 60.17 11.84
CA GLY A 409 5.06 59.32 12.74
C GLY A 409 5.83 58.23 12.01
N GLY A 410 5.52 57.95 10.74
CA GLY A 410 6.24 56.97 9.91
C GLY A 410 5.90 55.52 10.23
N LEU A 411 4.63 55.24 10.56
CA LEU A 411 4.09 53.93 10.92
C LEU A 411 2.69 53.78 10.28
N TRP A 412 2.13 52.57 10.25
CA TRP A 412 0.83 52.29 9.62
C TRP A 412 -0.26 52.01 10.64
N GLY A 413 -1.50 52.38 10.30
CA GLY A 413 -2.67 52.20 11.15
C GLY A 413 -3.79 53.14 10.73
N HIS A 414 -4.66 53.49 11.68
CA HIS A 414 -5.83 54.32 11.40
C HIS A 414 -5.61 55.78 11.80
N SER A 415 -6.19 56.70 11.01
CA SER A 415 -6.14 58.13 11.29
C SER A 415 -6.74 58.53 12.64
N PHE A 416 -7.72 57.77 13.15
CA PHE A 416 -8.34 58.01 14.45
C PHE A 416 -7.62 57.32 15.62
N LEU A 417 -7.24 56.04 15.47
CA LEU A 417 -6.65 55.26 16.56
C LEU A 417 -5.12 55.42 16.67
N GLY A 418 -4.48 55.94 15.62
CA GLY A 418 -3.02 56.00 15.50
C GLY A 418 -2.45 54.70 14.91
N PRO A 419 -1.11 54.54 14.96
CA PRO A 419 -0.45 53.36 14.41
C PRO A 419 -0.92 52.09 15.10
N GLN A 420 -1.08 51.01 14.33
CA GLN A 420 -1.53 49.71 14.84
C GLN A 420 -0.45 48.65 14.58
N PRO A 421 -0.19 47.75 15.54
CA PRO A 421 0.78 46.68 15.36
C PRO A 421 0.50 45.79 14.15
N TYR A 422 -0.77 45.42 13.93
CA TYR A 422 -1.18 44.57 12.81
C TYR A 422 -0.89 45.21 11.45
N ASP A 423 -1.36 46.44 11.23
CA ASP A 423 -1.16 47.16 9.96
C ASP A 423 0.33 47.46 9.70
N THR A 424 1.08 47.78 10.76
CA THR A 424 2.53 48.02 10.67
C THR A 424 3.27 46.73 10.29
N ALA A 425 2.89 45.59 10.87
CA ALA A 425 3.49 44.30 10.54
C ALA A 425 3.19 43.88 9.09
N LEU A 426 1.95 44.04 8.61
CA LEU A 426 1.61 43.78 7.21
C LEU A 426 2.39 44.67 6.23
N ALA A 427 2.57 45.96 6.55
CA ALA A 427 3.37 46.86 5.73
C ALA A 427 4.85 46.45 5.71
N VAL A 428 5.42 46.01 6.84
CA VAL A 428 6.80 45.50 6.90
C VAL A 428 6.95 44.23 6.05
N LYS A 429 6.04 43.27 6.17
CA LYS A 429 6.04 42.04 5.35
C LYS A 429 5.98 42.38 3.87
N ALA A 430 4.99 43.16 3.44
CA ALA A 430 4.86 43.57 2.04
C ALA A 430 6.13 44.28 1.50
N LEU A 431 6.76 45.15 2.29
CA LEU A 431 8.01 45.81 1.87
C LEU A 431 9.16 44.80 1.72
N LEU A 432 9.29 43.85 2.63
CA LEU A 432 10.29 42.78 2.52
C LEU A 432 10.05 41.89 1.30
N ASP A 433 8.80 41.48 1.06
CA ASP A 433 8.40 40.63 -0.07
C ASP A 433 8.56 41.35 -1.42
N LEU A 434 8.45 42.69 -1.41
CA LEU A 434 8.80 43.57 -2.53
C LEU A 434 10.32 43.77 -2.72
N GLY A 435 11.15 43.24 -1.83
CA GLY A 435 12.62 43.27 -1.92
C GLY A 435 13.28 44.46 -1.21
N VAL A 436 12.57 45.20 -0.36
CA VAL A 436 13.18 46.26 0.46
C VAL A 436 14.10 45.60 1.52
N PRO A 437 15.37 46.01 1.66
CA PRO A 437 16.28 45.39 2.59
C PRO A 437 15.80 45.51 4.06
N PRO A 438 16.00 44.49 4.91
CA PRO A 438 15.60 44.54 6.33
C PRO A 438 16.18 45.73 7.10
N ASN A 439 17.36 46.22 6.71
CA ASN A 439 18.02 47.37 7.32
C ASN A 439 17.51 48.74 6.81
N ASP A 440 16.48 48.79 5.96
CA ASP A 440 15.87 50.04 5.52
C ASP A 440 15.39 50.84 6.75
N PRO A 441 15.66 52.17 6.82
CA PRO A 441 15.29 52.98 7.98
C PRO A 441 13.79 52.92 8.33
N THR A 442 12.93 52.70 7.34
CA THR A 442 11.48 52.57 7.52
C THR A 442 11.14 51.29 8.28
N ILE A 443 11.78 50.17 7.91
CA ILE A 443 11.58 48.86 8.51
C ILE A 443 12.17 48.83 9.93
N GLN A 444 13.39 49.34 10.12
CA GLN A 444 14.03 49.40 11.43
C GLN A 444 13.21 50.24 12.42
N LYS A 445 12.68 51.37 11.98
CA LYS A 445 11.79 52.18 12.80
C LYS A 445 10.49 51.46 13.18
N ALA A 446 9.91 50.69 12.25
CA ALA A 446 8.74 49.87 12.54
C ALA A 446 9.06 48.76 13.55
N LYS A 447 10.20 48.07 13.39
CA LYS A 447 10.72 47.09 14.37
C LYS A 447 10.85 47.71 15.76
N GLU A 448 11.58 48.82 15.88
CA GLU A 448 11.82 49.49 17.16
C GLU A 448 10.50 49.84 17.86
N TRP A 449 9.55 50.40 17.12
CA TRP A 449 8.24 50.73 17.66
C TRP A 449 7.44 49.50 18.10
N LEU A 450 7.42 48.43 17.29
CA LEU A 450 6.72 47.19 17.62
C LEU A 450 7.26 46.57 18.92
N LEU A 451 8.59 46.54 19.08
CA LEU A 451 9.23 46.05 20.31
C LEU A 451 9.02 46.99 21.51
N GLU A 452 8.88 48.29 21.30
CA GLU A 452 8.60 49.25 22.37
C GLU A 452 7.17 49.10 22.93
N VAL A 453 6.17 48.88 22.07
CA VAL A 453 4.75 48.90 22.48
C VAL A 453 4.28 47.64 23.19
N SER A 454 5.03 46.54 23.15
CA SER A 454 4.68 45.29 23.83
C SER A 454 5.86 44.66 24.55
N SER A 455 5.57 43.93 25.63
CA SER A 455 6.50 43.02 26.32
C SER A 455 6.01 41.56 26.29
N GLY A 456 5.01 41.26 25.46
CA GLY A 456 4.34 39.96 25.33
C GLY A 456 3.54 39.89 24.03
N GLY A 457 2.24 39.61 24.04
CA GLY A 457 1.44 39.64 22.80
C GLY A 457 1.20 41.06 22.27
N TRP A 458 0.86 41.18 20.99
CA TRP A 458 0.34 42.42 20.38
C TRP A 458 -1.16 42.32 20.16
N GLY A 459 -1.81 43.48 20.07
CA GLY A 459 -3.24 43.63 19.85
C GLY A 459 -3.57 45.09 19.51
N LEU A 460 -4.77 45.54 19.85
CA LEU A 460 -5.20 46.92 19.60
C LEU A 460 -4.31 47.93 20.35
N TYR A 461 -3.77 48.92 19.64
CA TYR A 461 -3.01 50.01 20.25
C TYR A 461 -3.81 51.33 20.23
N LEU A 462 -3.95 51.95 21.39
CA LEU A 462 -4.50 53.30 21.48
C LEU A 462 -3.34 54.29 21.38
N GLY A 463 -3.25 55.02 20.27
CA GLY A 463 -2.20 56.01 19.98
C GLY A 463 -2.56 57.46 20.29
N GLY A 464 -3.78 57.71 20.79
CA GLY A 464 -4.30 59.03 21.14
C GLY A 464 -3.82 59.55 22.50
N TYR A 465 -4.73 60.16 23.27
CA TYR A 465 -4.42 60.73 24.60
C TYR A 465 -3.92 59.71 25.61
N VAL A 466 -4.32 58.44 25.45
CA VAL A 466 -3.85 57.32 26.26
C VAL A 466 -3.03 56.43 25.35
N ARG A 467 -1.70 56.42 25.54
CA ARG A 467 -0.77 55.56 24.80
C ARG A 467 -0.67 54.21 25.47
N LYS A 468 -1.42 53.22 24.99
CA LYS A 468 -1.50 51.91 25.64
C LYS A 468 -1.90 50.79 24.69
N LEU A 469 -1.19 49.67 24.79
CA LEU A 469 -1.58 48.40 24.18
C LEU A 469 -2.73 47.77 24.97
N MET A 470 -3.76 47.35 24.25
CA MET A 470 -4.98 46.77 24.79
C MET A 470 -5.22 45.42 24.14
N PHE A 471 -5.70 44.46 24.93
CA PHE A 471 -6.20 43.17 24.46
C PHE A 471 -5.26 42.46 23.46
N PRO A 472 -4.06 42.02 23.87
CA PRO A 472 -3.23 41.18 23.02
C PRO A 472 -3.98 39.96 22.49
N ASP A 473 -3.86 39.70 21.19
CA ASP A 473 -4.54 38.63 20.48
C ASP A 473 -3.55 37.81 19.63
N THR A 474 -3.93 36.58 19.34
CA THR A 474 -3.06 35.61 18.68
C THR A 474 -2.75 36.00 17.23
N LEU A 475 -3.75 36.51 16.48
CA LEU A 475 -3.56 36.87 15.07
C LEU A 475 -2.54 38.01 14.93
N THR A 476 -2.73 39.09 15.69
CA THR A 476 -1.81 40.23 15.68
C THR A 476 -0.42 39.81 16.12
N THR A 477 -0.33 39.00 17.17
CA THR A 477 0.97 38.53 17.68
C THR A 477 1.72 37.68 16.66
N ILE A 478 1.07 36.69 16.04
CA ILE A 478 1.70 35.86 15.01
C ILE A 478 2.14 36.71 13.81
N THR A 479 1.29 37.61 13.32
CA THR A 479 1.65 38.47 12.18
C THR A 479 2.83 39.40 12.50
N VAL A 480 2.92 39.94 13.72
CA VAL A 480 4.09 40.73 14.15
C VAL A 480 5.33 39.87 14.27
N LEU A 481 5.23 38.67 14.84
CA LEU A 481 6.36 37.73 14.94
C LEU A 481 6.89 37.36 13.54
N GLU A 482 6.00 36.98 12.61
CA GLU A 482 6.37 36.69 11.22
C GLU A 482 7.02 37.88 10.51
N ALA A 483 6.60 39.12 10.83
CA ALA A 483 7.18 40.32 10.24
C ALA A 483 8.56 40.67 10.81
N LEU A 484 8.81 40.33 12.08
CA LEU A 484 10.07 40.61 12.76
C LEU A 484 11.06 39.47 12.68
N ASP A 485 10.64 38.29 12.23
CA ASP A 485 11.51 37.14 12.02
C ASP A 485 12.61 37.49 11.01
N GLY A 486 13.87 37.18 11.36
CA GLY A 486 15.04 37.61 10.58
C GLY A 486 15.41 39.10 10.65
N ILE A 487 14.64 39.95 11.35
CA ILE A 487 14.94 41.38 11.58
C ILE A 487 15.29 41.65 13.06
N ALA A 488 14.49 41.09 13.97
CA ALA A 488 14.73 41.13 15.40
C ALA A 488 15.60 39.94 15.84
N SER A 489 16.41 40.15 16.87
CA SER A 489 17.20 39.07 17.45
C SER A 489 16.31 38.10 18.21
N PRO A 490 16.70 36.82 18.32
CA PRO A 490 15.93 35.83 19.10
C PRO A 490 15.67 36.25 20.54
N ASP A 491 16.61 36.98 21.17
CA ASP A 491 16.45 37.49 22.54
C ASP A 491 15.40 38.60 22.64
N GLU A 492 15.31 39.48 21.64
CA GLU A 492 14.24 40.49 21.54
C GLU A 492 12.86 39.83 21.38
N LEU A 493 12.77 38.73 20.62
CA LEU A 493 11.50 38.04 20.34
C LEU A 493 11.08 37.05 21.44
N LYS A 494 12.02 36.59 22.27
CA LYS A 494 11.78 35.61 23.34
C LYS A 494 10.55 35.88 24.22
N PRO A 495 10.33 37.07 24.82
CA PRO A 495 9.15 37.28 25.67
C PRO A 495 7.82 37.16 24.91
N HIS A 496 7.82 37.48 23.61
CA HIS A 496 6.66 37.41 22.74
C HIS A 496 6.36 35.97 22.31
N ILE A 497 7.40 35.17 22.04
CA ILE A 497 7.29 33.73 21.83
C ILE A 497 6.73 33.04 23.09
N GLN A 498 7.21 33.41 24.27
CA GLN A 498 6.66 32.89 25.54
C GLN A 498 5.20 33.26 25.75
N TRP A 499 4.80 34.47 25.34
CA TRP A 499 3.39 34.84 25.36
C TRP A 499 2.56 33.95 24.43
N LEU A 500 3.01 33.71 23.18
CA LEU A 500 2.30 32.85 22.23
C LEU A 500 2.14 31.42 22.76
N LEU A 501 3.20 30.86 23.36
CA LEU A 501 3.15 29.56 24.04
C LEU A 501 2.11 29.52 25.16
N SER A 502 1.99 30.60 25.94
CA SER A 502 1.00 30.70 27.02
C SER A 502 -0.46 30.80 26.55
N GLN A 503 -0.68 31.08 25.25
CA GLN A 503 -2.00 31.10 24.63
C GLN A 503 -2.45 29.75 24.10
N ARG A 504 -1.55 28.75 24.04
CA ARG A 504 -1.89 27.40 23.57
C ARG A 504 -2.95 26.76 24.48
N GLU A 505 -3.96 26.16 23.87
CA GLU A 505 -4.97 25.32 24.51
C GLU A 505 -4.88 23.89 23.97
N ASP A 506 -5.71 22.97 24.46
CA ASP A 506 -5.60 21.52 24.15
C ASP A 506 -5.61 21.23 22.64
N ASP A 507 -6.44 21.95 21.87
CA ASP A 507 -6.58 21.80 20.41
C ASP A 507 -5.95 22.96 19.61
N GLY A 508 -4.86 23.54 20.12
CA GLY A 508 -4.09 24.58 19.40
C GLY A 508 -4.40 26.01 19.83
N TRP A 509 -4.56 26.92 18.86
CA TRP A 509 -4.69 28.36 19.11
C TRP A 509 -6.01 28.92 18.60
N SER A 510 -6.61 29.82 19.40
CA SER A 510 -7.75 30.65 19.02
C SER A 510 -7.35 32.12 18.96
N TYR A 511 -8.26 32.98 18.50
CA TYR A 511 -8.03 34.43 18.44
C TYR A 511 -7.62 35.01 19.80
N SER A 512 -8.30 34.58 20.87
CA SER A 512 -7.88 34.84 22.25
C SER A 512 -8.18 33.64 23.12
N ARG A 513 -7.39 33.44 24.18
CA ARG A 513 -7.55 32.29 25.07
C ARG A 513 -8.95 32.25 25.69
N GLY A 514 -9.60 31.08 25.64
CA GLY A 514 -10.94 30.85 26.19
C GLY A 514 -12.09 31.20 25.26
N THR A 515 -11.84 31.58 24.00
CA THR A 515 -12.91 31.68 22.99
C THR A 515 -13.26 30.31 22.41
N PRO A 516 -14.55 30.00 22.20
CA PRO A 516 -14.96 28.68 21.72
C PRO A 516 -14.58 28.40 20.27
N TYR A 517 -14.36 29.44 19.46
CA TYR A 517 -13.97 29.30 18.06
C TYR A 517 -12.47 29.08 17.93
N ARG A 518 -12.10 27.85 17.53
CA ARG A 518 -10.72 27.47 17.17
C ARG A 518 -10.48 27.79 15.71
N SER A 519 -9.32 28.34 15.39
CA SER A 519 -8.94 28.66 14.01
C SER A 519 -7.82 27.72 13.59
N LEU A 520 -8.05 26.97 12.52
CA LEU A 520 -7.03 26.07 11.97
C LEU A 520 -5.87 26.91 11.39
N GLU A 521 -6.19 28.02 10.72
CA GLU A 521 -5.21 29.02 10.28
C GLU A 521 -4.26 29.44 11.41
N LEU A 522 -4.79 29.90 12.55
CA LEU A 522 -3.95 30.37 13.66
C LEU A 522 -3.12 29.24 14.26
N THR A 523 -3.68 28.03 14.34
CA THR A 523 -2.98 26.87 14.89
C THR A 523 -1.80 26.44 14.02
N VAL A 524 -1.99 26.38 12.70
CA VAL A 524 -0.91 26.04 11.76
C VAL A 524 0.15 27.14 11.75
N ARG A 525 -0.24 28.42 11.66
CA ARG A 525 0.73 29.52 11.68
C ARG A 525 1.51 29.61 12.99
N ALA A 526 0.85 29.40 14.13
CA ALA A 526 1.52 29.32 15.43
C ALA A 526 2.49 28.15 15.49
N THR A 527 2.11 26.98 14.97
CA THR A 527 2.98 25.80 14.89
C THR A 527 4.23 26.09 14.06
N ASP A 528 4.07 26.72 12.90
CA ASP A 528 5.17 27.03 11.98
C ASP A 528 6.15 28.02 12.62
N ILE A 529 5.67 29.15 13.16
CA ILE A 529 6.57 30.14 13.78
C ILE A 529 7.23 29.59 15.05
N LEU A 530 6.55 28.78 15.86
CA LEU A 530 7.11 28.23 17.09
C LEU A 530 8.20 27.17 16.82
N ALA A 531 8.10 26.44 15.70
CA ALA A 531 9.08 25.46 15.29
C ALA A 531 10.46 26.11 15.03
N GLU A 532 10.50 27.30 14.43
CA GLU A 532 11.73 28.08 14.21
C GLU A 532 12.45 28.45 15.52
N TYR A 533 11.71 28.53 16.63
CA TYR A 533 12.24 28.83 17.97
C TYR A 533 12.39 27.58 18.85
N GLY A 534 12.35 26.38 18.26
CA GLY A 534 12.63 25.11 18.92
C GLY A 534 11.44 24.46 19.65
N TYR A 535 10.21 24.95 19.44
CA TYR A 535 9.00 24.37 20.02
C TYR A 535 8.20 23.64 18.94
N ASN A 536 8.36 22.31 18.87
CA ASN A 536 7.75 21.48 17.82
C ASN A 536 6.38 20.94 18.26
N TYR A 537 5.33 21.31 17.51
CA TYR A 537 3.96 20.81 17.66
C TYR A 537 3.42 20.16 16.37
N THR A 538 4.31 19.75 15.45
CA THR A 538 3.95 19.29 14.11
C THR A 538 3.03 18.09 14.13
N ASN A 539 3.26 17.11 15.02
CA ASN A 539 2.46 15.89 15.06
C ASN A 539 1.07 16.14 15.68
N GLU A 540 0.99 16.97 16.71
CA GLU A 540 -0.27 17.36 17.32
C GLU A 540 -1.13 18.16 16.35
N THR A 541 -0.51 19.09 15.61
CA THR A 541 -1.20 19.88 14.59
C THR A 541 -1.62 19.02 13.41
N LEU A 542 -0.82 18.03 12.98
CA LEU A 542 -1.21 17.05 11.98
C LEU A 542 -2.46 16.27 12.39
N ALA A 543 -2.49 15.75 13.62
CA ALA A 543 -3.64 15.02 14.14
C ALA A 543 -4.90 15.89 14.16
N LEU A 544 -4.76 17.17 14.54
CA LEU A 544 -5.85 18.14 14.53
C LEU A 544 -6.37 18.42 13.11
N VAL A 545 -5.47 18.68 12.16
CA VAL A 545 -5.82 18.95 10.75
C VAL A 545 -6.57 17.77 10.15
N MET A 546 -6.08 16.54 10.38
CA MET A 546 -6.76 15.32 9.92
C MET A 546 -8.14 15.19 10.55
N ARG A 547 -8.26 15.35 11.88
CA ARG A 547 -9.55 15.27 12.58
C ARG A 547 -10.56 16.29 12.05
N TYR A 548 -10.16 17.55 11.88
CA TYR A 548 -11.04 18.62 11.42
C TYR A 548 -11.50 18.42 9.97
N ARG A 549 -10.63 17.87 9.11
CA ARG A 549 -10.98 17.44 7.76
C ARG A 549 -12.00 16.30 7.81
N ASP A 550 -11.70 15.23 8.56
CA ASP A 550 -12.49 13.99 8.58
C ASP A 550 -13.87 14.19 9.24
N GLU A 551 -13.96 15.08 10.22
CA GLU A 551 -15.23 15.47 10.87
C GLU A 551 -16.03 16.52 10.06
N GLY A 552 -15.51 17.00 8.92
CA GLY A 552 -16.17 17.99 8.07
C GLY A 552 -16.22 19.41 8.66
N VAL A 553 -15.43 19.70 9.71
CA VAL A 553 -15.40 21.00 10.40
C VAL A 553 -14.98 22.14 9.46
N ILE A 554 -14.11 21.83 8.49
CA ILE A 554 -13.52 22.83 7.58
C ILE A 554 -14.22 22.94 6.22
N GLN A 555 -15.12 22.02 5.87
CA GLN A 555 -15.59 21.80 4.48
C GLN A 555 -16.18 23.04 3.79
N GLU A 556 -16.81 23.95 4.53
CA GLU A 556 -17.39 25.19 3.98
C GLU A 556 -16.54 26.43 4.26
N ASN A 557 -15.37 26.28 4.89
CA ASN A 557 -14.46 27.36 5.24
C ASN A 557 -13.23 27.32 4.33
N THR A 558 -13.15 28.29 3.42
CA THR A 558 -12.09 28.32 2.42
C THR A 558 -10.71 28.45 3.04
N VAL A 559 -10.54 29.30 4.06
CA VAL A 559 -9.22 29.55 4.65
C VAL A 559 -8.71 28.30 5.37
N ASP A 560 -9.56 27.70 6.22
CA ASP A 560 -9.15 26.51 6.97
C ASP A 560 -8.98 25.29 6.07
N THR A 561 -9.80 25.12 5.03
CA THR A 561 -9.60 24.06 4.01
C THR A 561 -8.28 24.25 3.27
N SER A 562 -7.95 25.48 2.88
CA SER A 562 -6.70 25.80 2.18
C SER A 562 -5.48 25.53 3.07
N VAL A 563 -5.58 25.90 4.35
CA VAL A 563 -4.55 25.62 5.35
C VAL A 563 -4.37 24.12 5.55
N ALA A 564 -5.45 23.34 5.60
CA ALA A 564 -5.38 21.88 5.69
C ALA A 564 -4.68 21.27 4.48
N VAL A 565 -5.03 21.68 3.25
CA VAL A 565 -4.35 21.23 2.02
C VAL A 565 -2.85 21.54 2.06
N LEU A 566 -2.48 22.79 2.40
CA LEU A 566 -1.09 23.23 2.48
C LEU A 566 -0.31 22.52 3.60
N TYR A 567 -0.97 22.11 4.68
CA TYR A 567 -0.32 21.40 5.77
C TYR A 567 -0.12 19.93 5.43
N LEU A 568 -1.16 19.27 4.90
CA LEU A 568 -1.14 17.85 4.53
C LEU A 568 -0.17 17.57 3.37
N SER A 569 0.01 18.51 2.45
CA SER A 569 0.98 18.39 1.35
C SER A 569 2.44 18.24 1.82
N ARG A 570 2.73 18.55 3.09
CA ARG A 570 4.06 18.40 3.71
C ARG A 570 4.35 16.95 4.12
N PHE A 571 3.35 16.08 4.14
CA PHE A 571 3.46 14.72 4.64
C PHE A 571 3.38 13.71 3.49
N GLN A 572 4.40 12.86 3.39
CA GLN A 572 4.40 11.76 2.43
C GLN A 572 3.68 10.56 3.03
N TYR A 573 2.69 10.06 2.30
CA TYR A 573 2.14 8.73 2.55
C TYR A 573 2.72 7.75 1.56
N VAL A 574 3.50 6.82 2.08
CA VAL A 574 3.95 5.64 1.35
C VAL A 574 2.96 4.54 1.73
N PRO A 575 2.06 4.07 0.86
CA PRO A 575 1.23 2.91 1.16
C PRO A 575 2.12 1.68 1.38
N SER A 576 1.66 0.72 2.19
CA SER A 576 2.44 -0.49 2.41
C SER A 576 2.62 -1.24 1.09
N VAL A 577 3.82 -1.74 0.86
CA VAL A 577 4.18 -2.41 -0.39
C VAL A 577 4.90 -3.72 -0.07
N THR A 578 4.61 -4.74 -0.87
CA THR A 578 5.15 -6.08 -0.76
C THR A 578 5.78 -6.50 -2.09
N LEU A 579 6.54 -7.59 -2.09
CA LEU A 579 7.11 -8.14 -3.33
C LEU A 579 6.02 -8.66 -4.28
N TYR A 580 4.82 -8.93 -3.76
CA TYR A 580 3.65 -9.25 -4.57
C TYR A 580 3.24 -8.08 -5.46
N ASP A 581 3.14 -6.87 -4.89
CA ASP A 581 2.76 -5.66 -5.62
C ASP A 581 3.74 -5.39 -6.76
N VAL A 582 5.05 -5.52 -6.48
CA VAL A 582 6.10 -5.36 -7.49
C VAL A 582 5.96 -6.39 -8.61
N ARG A 583 5.78 -7.67 -8.27
CA ARG A 583 5.61 -8.74 -9.25
C ARG A 583 4.37 -8.53 -10.12
N TYR A 584 3.27 -8.06 -9.54
CA TYR A 584 2.08 -7.69 -10.29
C TYR A 584 2.40 -6.60 -11.30
N THR A 585 3.03 -5.52 -10.87
CA THR A 585 3.37 -4.39 -11.75
C THR A 585 4.36 -4.79 -12.85
N LEU A 586 5.31 -5.71 -12.59
CA LEU A 586 6.24 -6.22 -13.61
C LEU A 586 5.50 -6.79 -14.84
N ASP A 587 4.33 -7.41 -14.65
CA ASP A 587 3.53 -7.97 -15.74
C ASP A 587 2.67 -6.93 -16.47
N THR A 588 2.39 -5.78 -15.86
CA THR A 588 1.37 -4.84 -16.36
C THR A 588 1.92 -3.50 -16.85
N GLU A 589 3.06 -3.06 -16.31
CA GLU A 589 3.57 -1.70 -16.52
C GLU A 589 5.04 -1.64 -16.94
N SER A 590 5.49 -0.45 -17.29
CA SER A 590 6.89 -0.21 -17.68
C SER A 590 7.77 0.06 -16.46
N PHE A 591 9.01 -0.44 -16.48
CA PHE A 591 10.02 -0.23 -15.44
C PHE A 591 11.29 0.40 -16.02
N GLU A 592 11.84 1.38 -15.30
CA GLU A 592 13.18 1.90 -15.53
C GLU A 592 14.20 1.14 -14.65
N ILE A 593 15.29 0.69 -15.25
CA ILE A 593 16.34 -0.06 -14.56
C ILE A 593 17.47 0.90 -14.17
N VAL A 594 17.67 1.06 -12.87
CA VAL A 594 18.78 1.81 -12.29
C VAL A 594 19.85 0.82 -11.84
N ASN A 595 21.05 0.95 -12.40
CA ASN A 595 22.15 0.04 -12.12
C ASN A 595 23.37 0.78 -11.58
N LEU A 596 23.75 0.48 -10.34
CA LEU A 596 24.96 1.01 -9.69
C LEU A 596 26.04 -0.08 -9.49
N THR A 597 25.69 -1.36 -9.64
CA THR A 597 26.56 -2.48 -9.21
C THR A 597 26.92 -3.49 -10.30
N LEU A 598 26.07 -3.68 -11.31
CA LEU A 598 26.23 -4.71 -12.34
C LEU A 598 26.95 -4.17 -13.59
N SER A 599 27.45 -5.08 -14.43
CA SER A 599 28.02 -4.71 -15.73
C SER A 599 26.92 -4.44 -16.77
N ASN A 600 27.21 -3.62 -17.79
CA ASN A 600 26.26 -3.37 -18.88
C ASN A 600 25.88 -4.66 -19.64
N GLU A 601 26.79 -5.64 -19.71
CA GLU A 601 26.48 -6.96 -20.31
C GLU A 601 25.44 -7.72 -19.47
N SER A 602 25.59 -7.70 -18.15
CA SER A 602 24.64 -8.30 -17.22
C SER A 602 23.26 -7.64 -17.34
N ILE A 603 23.20 -6.30 -17.39
CA ILE A 603 21.95 -5.56 -17.56
C ILE A 603 21.27 -5.91 -18.87
N ALA A 604 22.00 -5.96 -19.99
CA ALA A 604 21.42 -6.35 -21.28
C ALA A 604 20.79 -7.75 -21.24
N LYS A 605 21.43 -8.72 -20.56
CA LYS A 605 20.87 -10.07 -20.37
C LYS A 605 19.63 -10.06 -19.47
N ILE A 606 19.67 -9.30 -18.38
CA ILE A 606 18.54 -9.16 -17.45
C ILE A 606 17.34 -8.55 -18.16
N THR A 607 17.52 -7.42 -18.84
CA THR A 607 16.44 -6.74 -19.59
C THR A 607 15.84 -7.66 -20.64
N ALA A 608 16.67 -8.34 -21.44
CA ALA A 608 16.17 -9.29 -22.44
C ALA A 608 15.38 -10.44 -21.81
N THR A 609 15.81 -10.91 -20.64
CA THR A 609 15.12 -11.99 -19.92
C THR A 609 13.81 -11.53 -19.29
N LEU A 610 13.80 -10.33 -18.69
CA LEU A 610 12.58 -9.72 -18.14
C LEU A 610 11.52 -9.53 -19.23
N SER A 611 11.90 -8.99 -20.40
CA SER A 611 10.99 -8.85 -21.54
C SER A 611 10.48 -10.18 -22.11
N ASN A 612 11.17 -11.29 -21.86
CA ASN A 612 10.68 -12.62 -22.25
C ASN A 612 9.70 -13.22 -21.23
N TYR A 613 9.82 -12.82 -19.96
CA TYR A 613 9.05 -13.38 -18.85
C TYR A 613 7.83 -12.57 -18.45
N PHE A 614 7.86 -11.26 -18.67
CA PHE A 614 6.82 -10.33 -18.27
C PHE A 614 6.34 -9.51 -19.47
N SER A 615 5.09 -9.08 -19.42
CA SER A 615 4.51 -8.23 -20.49
C SER A 615 4.85 -6.74 -20.33
N GLY A 616 5.44 -6.35 -19.20
CA GLY A 616 5.96 -5.01 -18.96
C GLY A 616 7.11 -4.62 -19.90
N ASN A 617 7.32 -3.31 -20.07
CA ASN A 617 8.43 -2.79 -20.86
C ASN A 617 9.59 -2.40 -19.93
N PHE A 618 10.81 -2.81 -20.27
CA PHE A 618 11.99 -2.62 -19.41
C PHE A 618 13.01 -1.74 -20.13
N ILE A 619 13.30 -0.58 -19.55
CA ILE A 619 14.14 0.44 -20.16
C ILE A 619 15.31 0.72 -19.23
N GLU A 620 16.52 0.79 -19.78
CA GLU A 620 17.69 1.17 -18.99
C GLU A 620 17.63 2.67 -18.66
N GLY A 621 17.75 3.00 -17.38
CA GLY A 621 17.61 4.36 -16.90
C GLY A 621 18.81 5.23 -17.20
N ALA A 622 18.55 6.51 -17.49
CA ALA A 622 19.60 7.48 -17.79
C ALA A 622 20.20 8.12 -16.52
N SER A 623 19.55 7.94 -15.37
CA SER A 623 19.88 8.57 -14.09
C SER A 623 19.93 7.54 -12.96
N ALA A 624 20.73 7.84 -11.94
CA ALA A 624 20.73 7.11 -10.67
C ALA A 624 19.58 7.54 -9.73
N GLN A 625 18.80 8.55 -10.10
CA GLN A 625 17.68 9.01 -9.27
C GLN A 625 16.41 8.22 -9.57
N ILE A 626 15.70 7.86 -8.50
CA ILE A 626 14.37 7.24 -8.58
C ILE A 626 13.34 8.37 -8.66
N GLY A 627 12.60 8.43 -9.77
CA GLY A 627 11.52 9.38 -9.99
C GLY A 627 10.18 8.90 -9.42
N GLU A 628 9.10 9.22 -10.12
CA GLU A 628 7.74 8.92 -9.66
C GLU A 628 7.16 7.60 -10.17
N ASP A 629 7.78 7.00 -11.20
CA ASP A 629 7.28 5.81 -11.91
C ASP A 629 7.81 4.50 -11.29
N ASN A 630 7.80 3.40 -12.06
CA ASN A 630 8.28 2.09 -11.60
C ASN A 630 9.77 1.87 -11.86
N TYR A 631 10.48 1.28 -10.89
CA TYR A 631 11.94 1.11 -10.95
C TYR A 631 12.42 -0.28 -10.52
N ILE A 632 13.48 -0.78 -11.17
CA ILE A 632 14.29 -1.89 -10.65
C ILE A 632 15.68 -1.33 -10.34
N VAL A 633 16.12 -1.45 -9.10
CA VAL A 633 17.32 -0.79 -8.60
C VAL A 633 18.33 -1.83 -8.11
N PHE A 634 19.49 -1.87 -8.76
CA PHE A 634 20.64 -2.68 -8.36
C PHE A 634 21.65 -1.78 -7.64
N ALA A 635 21.80 -1.94 -6.33
CA ALA A 635 22.56 -1.01 -5.49
C ALA A 635 23.25 -1.68 -4.29
N GLY A 636 24.13 -0.95 -3.62
CA GLY A 636 24.66 -1.28 -2.30
C GLY A 636 23.65 -1.00 -1.18
N PHE A 637 23.90 -1.54 0.01
CA PHE A 637 22.99 -1.44 1.16
C PHE A 637 22.74 -0.01 1.68
N GLU A 638 23.62 0.93 1.37
CA GLU A 638 23.62 2.30 1.90
C GLU A 638 23.42 3.36 0.81
N ASP A 639 23.19 2.95 -0.44
CA ASP A 639 23.07 3.86 -1.59
C ASP A 639 21.73 4.63 -1.61
N TYR A 640 20.67 4.06 -1.00
CA TYR A 640 19.35 4.67 -0.93
C TYR A 640 18.76 4.63 0.49
N PRO A 641 18.06 5.69 0.92
CA PRO A 641 17.33 5.70 2.19
C PRO A 641 16.02 4.90 2.06
N LEU A 642 16.07 3.58 2.27
CA LEU A 642 14.92 2.68 2.08
C LEU A 642 13.66 3.09 2.85
N THR A 643 13.79 3.78 3.98
CA THR A 643 12.65 4.28 4.76
C THR A 643 11.77 5.27 3.98
N GLN A 644 12.29 5.93 2.94
CA GLN A 644 11.51 6.81 2.06
C GLN A 644 10.60 6.03 1.11
N TYR A 645 10.96 4.79 0.78
CA TYR A 645 10.25 3.96 -0.20
C TYR A 645 9.45 2.84 0.48
N ASN A 646 9.84 2.41 1.68
CA ASN A 646 9.13 1.41 2.47
C ASN A 646 9.36 1.64 3.98
N PRO A 647 8.62 2.56 4.61
CA PRO A 647 8.80 2.90 6.02
C PRO A 647 8.35 1.78 6.98
N TYR A 648 7.58 0.79 6.50
CA TYR A 648 7.04 -0.28 7.32
C TYR A 648 8.00 -1.46 7.48
N LEU A 649 8.98 -1.59 6.58
CA LEU A 649 10.00 -2.63 6.69
C LEU A 649 11.14 -2.13 7.58
N THR A 650 11.37 -2.82 8.70
CA THR A 650 12.56 -2.55 9.50
C THR A 650 13.80 -2.93 8.70
N PHE A 651 14.62 -1.94 8.35
CA PHE A 651 15.87 -2.16 7.62
C PHE A 651 17.02 -1.45 8.35
N ARG A 652 18.02 -2.22 8.79
CA ARG A 652 19.20 -1.67 9.48
C ARG A 652 20.47 -2.35 8.97
N VAL A 653 21.47 -1.53 8.69
CA VAL A 653 22.77 -1.99 8.18
C VAL A 653 23.84 -1.62 9.20
N THR A 654 24.71 -2.56 9.51
CA THR A 654 25.94 -2.33 10.27
C THR A 654 27.14 -2.77 9.45
N ASN A 655 28.35 -2.63 9.99
CA ASN A 655 29.56 -3.14 9.33
C ASN A 655 29.59 -4.67 9.21
N GLU A 656 28.87 -5.39 10.08
CA GLU A 656 28.94 -6.86 10.14
C GLU A 656 27.65 -7.55 9.68
N THR A 657 26.50 -6.90 9.87
CA THR A 657 25.18 -7.51 9.67
C THR A 657 24.21 -6.59 8.95
N VAL A 658 23.24 -7.21 8.28
CA VAL A 658 22.05 -6.56 7.75
C VAL A 658 20.82 -7.16 8.43
N THR A 659 19.93 -6.28 8.91
CA THR A 659 18.66 -6.63 9.53
C THR A 659 17.53 -6.24 8.59
N VAL A 660 16.65 -7.19 8.28
CA VAL A 660 15.50 -7.03 7.39
C VAL A 660 14.28 -7.64 8.06
N GLY A 661 13.31 -6.80 8.46
CA GLY A 661 12.19 -7.21 9.30
C GLY A 661 12.66 -7.81 10.62
N ASN A 662 12.29 -9.07 10.86
CA ASN A 662 12.68 -9.85 12.05
C ASN A 662 13.96 -10.68 11.86
N ILE A 663 14.61 -10.61 10.69
CA ILE A 663 15.77 -11.43 10.33
C ILE A 663 17.05 -10.59 10.39
N THR A 664 18.10 -11.14 10.97
CA THR A 664 19.46 -10.55 10.99
C THR A 664 20.46 -11.54 10.44
N VAL A 665 21.24 -11.13 9.44
CA VAL A 665 22.20 -12.00 8.75
C VAL A 665 23.56 -11.32 8.54
N PRO A 666 24.65 -12.07 8.32
CA PRO A 666 25.95 -11.50 7.98
C PRO A 666 25.88 -10.69 6.67
N ARG A 667 26.32 -9.42 6.72
CA ARG A 667 26.22 -8.47 5.59
C ARG A 667 26.96 -8.98 4.35
N ARG A 668 28.17 -9.49 4.54
CA ARG A 668 29.07 -9.97 3.47
C ARG A 668 28.54 -11.16 2.67
N ASP A 669 27.55 -11.87 3.20
CA ASP A 669 27.03 -13.12 2.62
C ASP A 669 25.58 -12.89 2.12
N ALA A 670 25.05 -11.67 2.18
CA ALA A 670 23.65 -11.37 1.95
C ALA A 670 23.41 -10.62 0.63
N ILE A 671 22.37 -11.05 -0.09
CA ILE A 671 21.69 -10.29 -1.14
C ILE A 671 20.25 -10.11 -0.68
N VAL A 672 19.75 -8.88 -0.68
CA VAL A 672 18.43 -8.55 -0.14
C VAL A 672 17.55 -7.96 -1.24
N VAL A 673 16.35 -8.51 -1.39
CA VAL A 673 15.33 -8.07 -2.34
C VAL A 673 14.19 -7.40 -1.57
N ILE A 674 13.96 -6.11 -1.80
CA ILE A 674 13.03 -5.28 -1.02
C ILE A 674 12.08 -4.55 -1.96
N PRO A 675 10.77 -4.56 -1.69
CA PRO A 675 9.81 -3.73 -2.40
C PRO A 675 9.80 -2.30 -1.83
N GLY A 676 9.55 -1.32 -2.69
CA GLY A 676 9.35 0.08 -2.35
C GLY A 676 8.21 0.69 -3.16
N LYS A 677 7.74 1.87 -2.74
CA LYS A 677 6.69 2.62 -3.42
C LYS A 677 7.23 3.98 -3.86
N THR A 678 6.88 4.39 -5.07
CA THR A 678 7.05 5.75 -5.58
C THR A 678 5.68 6.45 -5.60
N PRO A 679 5.61 7.78 -5.82
CA PRO A 679 4.34 8.49 -5.94
C PRO A 679 3.33 7.84 -6.91
N ASN A 680 3.77 7.33 -8.07
CA ASN A 680 2.90 6.76 -9.10
C ASN A 680 3.13 5.26 -9.35
N GLY A 681 4.08 4.61 -8.67
CA GLY A 681 4.53 3.27 -9.02
C GLY A 681 5.13 2.44 -7.88
N VAL A 682 5.99 1.49 -8.22
CA VAL A 682 6.70 0.59 -7.29
C VAL A 682 8.20 0.53 -7.61
N VAL A 683 9.01 0.20 -6.61
CA VAL A 683 10.44 -0.04 -6.77
C VAL A 683 10.80 -1.44 -6.32
N LEU A 684 11.63 -2.14 -7.09
CA LEU A 684 12.31 -3.36 -6.67
C LEU A 684 13.77 -3.04 -6.34
N PHE A 685 14.12 -3.02 -5.06
CA PHE A 685 15.51 -2.92 -4.63
C PHE A 685 16.15 -4.30 -4.58
N VAL A 686 17.33 -4.43 -5.20
CA VAL A 686 18.21 -5.59 -5.10
C VAL A 686 19.55 -5.11 -4.55
N LEU A 687 19.76 -5.37 -3.25
CA LEU A 687 20.83 -4.80 -2.46
C LEU A 687 21.90 -5.83 -2.11
N SER A 688 23.17 -5.52 -2.34
CA SER A 688 24.29 -6.38 -1.93
C SER A 688 25.60 -5.60 -1.83
N ASP A 689 26.54 -6.10 -1.03
CA ASP A 689 27.94 -5.68 -1.15
C ASP A 689 28.60 -6.29 -2.41
N PRO A 690 29.69 -5.68 -2.93
CA PRO A 690 30.41 -6.20 -4.10
C PRO A 690 30.85 -7.66 -3.95
N GLY A 691 30.77 -8.45 -5.02
CA GLY A 691 31.14 -9.87 -5.06
C GLY A 691 29.98 -10.82 -5.38
N HIS A 692 28.75 -10.29 -5.43
CA HIS A 692 27.53 -11.07 -5.66
C HIS A 692 26.92 -10.89 -7.06
N GLN A 693 27.58 -10.15 -7.95
CA GLN A 693 27.03 -9.75 -9.26
C GLN A 693 26.60 -10.94 -10.11
N ASP A 694 27.41 -12.01 -10.16
CA ASP A 694 27.08 -13.24 -10.91
C ASP A 694 25.79 -13.91 -10.39
N ILE A 695 25.56 -13.86 -9.08
CA ILE A 695 24.38 -14.46 -8.44
C ILE A 695 23.14 -13.62 -8.74
N ILE A 696 23.26 -12.29 -8.71
CA ILE A 696 22.18 -11.37 -9.08
C ILE A 696 21.81 -11.53 -10.55
N GLU A 697 22.79 -11.60 -11.46
CA GLU A 697 22.53 -11.88 -12.89
C GLU A 697 21.78 -13.21 -13.04
N GLN A 698 22.21 -14.27 -12.35
CA GLN A 698 21.54 -15.57 -12.38
C GLN A 698 20.11 -15.51 -11.83
N MET A 699 19.88 -14.77 -10.75
CA MET A 699 18.55 -14.60 -10.15
C MET A 699 17.52 -14.07 -11.17
N PHE A 700 17.92 -13.10 -12.00
CA PHE A 700 17.04 -12.56 -13.03
C PHE A 700 16.98 -13.45 -14.28
N THR A 701 18.11 -14.01 -14.70
CA THR A 701 18.18 -14.81 -15.94
C THR A 701 17.59 -16.23 -15.82
N THR A 702 17.41 -16.74 -14.60
CA THR A 702 16.77 -18.06 -14.33
C THR A 702 15.25 -17.97 -14.11
N GLY A 703 14.68 -16.76 -14.09
CA GLY A 703 13.26 -16.55 -13.84
C GLY A 703 12.85 -16.65 -12.37
N PHE A 704 13.81 -16.72 -11.43
CA PHE A 704 13.52 -16.66 -9.99
C PHE A 704 12.69 -15.43 -9.61
N ILE A 705 12.91 -14.31 -10.30
CA ILE A 705 12.21 -13.04 -10.06
C ILE A 705 10.68 -13.16 -10.12
N ARG A 706 10.15 -14.19 -10.79
CA ARG A 706 8.70 -14.46 -10.87
C ARG A 706 8.09 -15.01 -9.58
N TYR A 707 8.94 -15.48 -8.66
CA TYR A 707 8.55 -16.11 -7.41
C TYR A 707 8.90 -15.26 -6.18
N ILE A 708 9.23 -13.97 -6.40
CA ILE A 708 9.47 -13.05 -5.29
C ILE A 708 8.19 -12.83 -4.48
N ARG A 709 8.31 -12.77 -3.16
CA ARG A 709 7.16 -12.74 -2.25
C ARG A 709 7.52 -12.29 -0.84
N GLY A 710 6.49 -11.99 -0.05
CA GLY A 710 6.62 -11.48 1.32
C GLY A 710 6.94 -9.98 1.36
N HIS A 711 7.26 -9.50 2.56
CA HIS A 711 7.66 -8.11 2.79
C HIS A 711 9.08 -7.82 2.30
N ALA A 712 9.94 -8.84 2.24
CA ALA A 712 11.26 -8.82 1.62
C ALA A 712 11.78 -10.26 1.47
N MET A 713 12.87 -10.45 0.73
CA MET A 713 13.60 -11.71 0.66
C MET A 713 15.09 -11.49 0.92
N VAL A 714 15.70 -12.44 1.60
CA VAL A 714 17.15 -12.46 1.88
C VAL A 714 17.73 -13.75 1.31
N LEU A 715 18.71 -13.62 0.43
CA LEU A 715 19.50 -14.72 -0.10
C LEU A 715 20.86 -14.73 0.61
N LEU A 716 21.14 -15.83 1.31
CA LEU A 716 22.39 -16.07 2.03
C LEU A 716 23.32 -16.99 1.23
N VAL A 717 24.54 -16.53 0.98
CA VAL A 717 25.55 -17.26 0.20
C VAL A 717 26.52 -17.96 1.17
N GLU A 718 26.30 -19.26 1.41
CA GLU A 718 27.09 -20.07 2.34
C GLU A 718 27.82 -21.21 1.62
N SER A 719 29.15 -21.14 1.54
CA SER A 719 30.02 -22.30 1.19
C SER A 719 29.53 -23.16 0.00
N ASN A 720 29.16 -22.52 -1.12
CA ASN A 720 28.57 -23.09 -2.35
C ASN A 720 27.06 -23.45 -2.31
N ARG A 721 26.30 -22.97 -1.33
CA ARG A 721 24.83 -23.07 -1.30
C ARG A 721 24.22 -21.69 -1.12
N ILE A 722 23.03 -21.50 -1.68
CA ILE A 722 22.23 -20.31 -1.47
C ILE A 722 21.03 -20.71 -0.62
N ARG A 723 20.89 -20.09 0.54
CA ARG A 723 19.71 -20.24 1.39
C ARG A 723 18.79 -19.04 1.19
N LEU A 724 17.53 -19.30 0.89
CA LEU A 724 16.52 -18.27 0.72
C LEU A 724 15.71 -18.12 2.00
N ILE A 725 15.48 -16.88 2.42
CA ILE A 725 14.64 -16.54 3.56
C ILE A 725 13.61 -15.51 3.12
N THR A 726 12.33 -15.84 3.25
CA THR A 726 11.23 -14.88 3.06
C THR A 726 10.97 -14.16 4.38
N VAL A 727 10.91 -12.83 4.34
CA VAL A 727 10.56 -11.97 5.47
C VAL A 727 9.03 -11.77 5.43
N GLY A 728 8.35 -12.27 6.45
CA GLY A 728 6.89 -12.21 6.62
C GLY A 728 6.47 -11.31 7.77
#